data_AF-A0A1V4M0W3-F1
#
_entry.id   AF-A0A1V4M0W3-F1
#
_cell.length_a   1.000
_cell.length_b   1.000
_cell.length_c   1.000
_cell.angle_alpha   90.00
_cell.angle_beta   90.00
_cell.angle_gamma   90.00
#
_symmetry.space_group_name_H-M   'P 1'
#
loop_
_entity.id
_entity.type
_entity.pdbx_description
1 polymer ?
#
loop_
_entity_poly.entity_id
_entity_poly.type
_entity_poly.pdbx_seq_one_letter_code
_entity_poly.pdbx_strand_id
1 'polypeptide(L)'
;MGKSSRGFAAAGLVLVLLLAFGCASQTEPEAVIGGEAVRQEGFKATLTLPEGAVDGGMEVVLEEIEASGHPGMNQEGFEMLGPVVSVKVSGHETFMLSEKGVIDIPISPEVLKTISNPDDLYAGYYDGDKWEYFLPEEVDLEEGSFRIGTYHFSFFGAGKLSEEKQIDRFANQMAVQSWAQKTDEETMVQALESYFKEAFNNMGISSESAQGKLIRSIVKENDIGALVVSGEAGNALDFQAKVSEMAGKAVLDHYSLDSGFLGKAMNTTTTATKALAYLLENDYEGAQKEIANGIMDHFPAGKAMKAAVEAVDAGINSWKTYEIESAYEAFKNGAAKERGYDVTPGNFEELLVQMKGVIARIHTEAIRDYANARGISRDQLTETEINLIKSRAEEKLRKQFEARKAAEEEIARTLPEHLRLIEAFKKGGLLDRMKLGFDSDQSVEDRLRRLYTIKNALGELMDEKNLLPEEWVRLIGIWLTDRTPGRQQVHEAVKEYQNLPEKATLDPNAVYRWVRVGEITNDWESQLIQKNEGASWMNTISDGGNSATFISTLVVDPGDSWAKQGMSQSGRVEWSLPPEVIVPGEPFSLQLTASHLSRSHDNMAGIGSVIAQIAILDEQNHILGATSLKTEEGLSLFAATSSNGYTDQTGEVFGVLGGGTQGGRMGIQISASNGGVAIQRVYVYEYQAQ
;
A
#
# COMPACT_ATOMS: atom_id res chain seq x y z
N MET A 1 43.91 51.51 -46.39
CA MET A 1 43.71 50.50 -47.47
C MET A 1 44.32 49.21 -46.99
N GLY A 2 43.54 48.12 -46.97
CA GLY A 2 44.00 46.85 -46.44
C GLY A 2 45.15 46.22 -47.24
N LYS A 3 45.85 45.29 -46.61
CA LYS A 3 45.98 43.91 -47.11
C LYS A 3 46.77 43.02 -46.15
N SER A 4 46.30 41.78 -46.16
CA SER A 4 46.77 40.53 -45.58
C SER A 4 48.22 40.13 -45.83
N SER A 5 48.62 39.10 -45.06
CA SER A 5 49.53 37.94 -45.35
C SER A 5 50.77 37.93 -44.45
N ARG A 6 50.91 37.02 -43.47
CA ARG A 6 51.11 35.54 -43.44
C ARG A 6 52.59 35.10 -43.61
N GLY A 7 53.09 34.44 -42.55
CA GLY A 7 54.14 33.40 -42.55
C GLY A 7 55.59 33.91 -42.49
N PHE A 8 56.56 33.28 -41.82
CA PHE A 8 56.66 31.96 -41.16
C PHE A 8 58.00 31.88 -40.38
N ALA A 9 58.06 30.98 -39.37
CA ALA A 9 59.25 30.27 -38.82
C ALA A 9 60.34 31.02 -38.03
N ALA A 10 61.08 30.44 -37.08
CA ALA A 10 60.95 29.28 -36.17
C ALA A 10 62.29 29.22 -35.36
N ALA A 11 62.24 29.00 -34.03
CA ALA A 11 63.25 28.39 -33.14
C ALA A 11 62.80 28.66 -31.69
N GLY A 12 62.21 27.73 -30.93
CA GLY A 12 62.85 26.57 -30.28
C GLY A 12 63.54 27.04 -28.98
N LEU A 13 63.36 26.54 -27.77
CA LEU A 13 62.78 25.34 -27.12
C LEU A 13 62.75 25.76 -25.61
N VAL A 14 61.84 25.38 -24.72
CA VAL A 14 61.78 24.07 -24.05
C VAL A 14 60.43 23.95 -23.34
N LEU A 15 59.84 22.81 -23.64
CA LEU A 15 58.66 22.16 -23.09
C LEU A 15 59.03 21.49 -21.76
N VAL A 16 58.23 21.68 -20.70
CA VAL A 16 58.01 20.62 -19.72
C VAL A 16 56.51 20.36 -19.70
N LEU A 17 56.17 19.22 -20.29
CA LEU A 17 54.87 18.59 -20.20
C LEU A 17 54.70 18.01 -18.78
N LEU A 18 53.59 18.29 -18.13
CA LEU A 18 52.98 17.37 -17.18
C LEU A 18 51.50 17.26 -17.53
N LEU A 19 51.10 16.01 -17.77
CA LEU A 19 49.82 15.56 -18.27
C LEU A 19 48.70 15.71 -17.23
N ALA A 20 47.49 15.81 -17.77
CA ALA A 20 46.20 16.00 -17.14
C ALA A 20 45.87 15.02 -16.00
N PHE A 21 45.13 15.53 -15.01
CA PHE A 21 44.01 14.85 -14.37
C PHE A 21 42.86 15.84 -14.28
N GLY A 22 41.67 15.44 -14.73
CA GLY A 22 40.47 16.26 -14.71
C GLY A 22 40.07 16.59 -13.27
N CYS A 23 40.00 17.88 -12.95
CA CYS A 23 39.38 18.34 -11.72
C CYS A 23 37.87 18.22 -11.85
N ALA A 24 37.24 17.51 -10.92
CA ALA A 24 35.86 17.80 -10.53
C ALA A 24 35.82 19.28 -10.11
N SER A 25 34.92 20.06 -10.70
CA SER A 25 34.70 21.46 -10.31
C SER A 25 33.99 21.48 -8.97
N GLN A 26 34.74 21.51 -7.88
CA GLN A 26 34.20 21.94 -6.59
C GLN A 26 34.04 23.46 -6.66
N THR A 27 32.80 23.94 -6.60
CA THR A 27 32.47 25.34 -6.43
C THR A 27 32.83 25.78 -5.01
N GLU A 28 33.21 27.05 -4.81
CA GLU A 28 33.58 27.54 -3.48
C GLU A 28 32.33 27.61 -2.57
N PRO A 29 32.43 27.21 -1.28
CA PRO A 29 31.31 27.24 -0.34
C PRO A 29 30.76 28.64 -0.12
N GLU A 30 29.44 28.76 0.04
CA GLU A 30 28.78 30.03 0.37
C GLU A 30 28.33 30.07 1.84
N ALA A 31 28.60 31.18 2.53
CA ALA A 31 28.21 31.42 3.91
C ALA A 31 26.92 32.25 4.01
N VAL A 32 25.92 31.76 4.74
CA VAL A 32 24.60 32.40 4.90
C VAL A 32 24.31 32.72 6.37
N ILE A 33 23.92 33.96 6.67
CA ILE A 33 23.47 34.40 8.00
C ILE A 33 22.16 35.19 7.85
N GLY A 34 21.03 34.58 8.23
CA GLY A 34 19.74 35.27 8.33
C GLY A 34 19.24 35.97 7.06
N GLY A 35 19.35 35.31 5.90
CA GLY A 35 18.94 35.84 4.59
C GLY A 35 19.06 34.81 3.47
N GLU A 36 18.84 35.24 2.22
CA GLU A 36 19.01 34.43 1.00
C GLU A 36 20.50 34.40 0.59
N ALA A 37 21.01 33.23 0.20
CA ALA A 37 22.36 33.09 -0.36
C ALA A 37 22.50 33.84 -1.70
N VAL A 38 23.57 34.61 -1.88
CA VAL A 38 23.92 35.36 -3.09
C VAL A 38 24.66 34.48 -4.11
N ARG A 39 23.95 34.16 -5.20
CA ARG A 39 24.41 33.50 -6.44
C ARG A 39 25.89 33.81 -6.82
N GLN A 40 26.77 32.82 -6.71
CA GLN A 40 28.07 32.83 -7.42
C GLN A 40 27.91 32.40 -8.89
N GLU A 41 28.81 32.86 -9.78
CA GLU A 41 28.85 32.38 -11.16
C GLU A 41 29.20 30.87 -11.19
N GLY A 42 28.19 30.04 -11.52
CA GLY A 42 28.33 28.58 -11.66
C GLY A 42 27.62 27.77 -10.57
N PHE A 43 27.31 28.38 -9.43
CA PHE A 43 26.56 27.81 -8.30
C PHE A 43 25.08 28.18 -8.43
N LYS A 44 24.16 27.22 -8.38
CA LYS A 44 22.74 27.51 -8.64
C LYS A 44 21.76 27.08 -7.54
N ALA A 45 22.16 26.23 -6.60
CA ALA A 45 21.32 25.91 -5.46
C ALA A 45 21.26 27.07 -4.46
N THR A 46 20.10 27.28 -3.81
CA THR A 46 19.93 28.32 -2.78
C THR A 46 19.45 27.72 -1.47
N LEU A 47 19.91 28.28 -0.36
CA LEU A 47 19.38 28.00 0.97
C LEU A 47 18.75 29.27 1.54
N THR A 48 17.47 29.18 1.90
CA THR A 48 16.73 30.22 2.59
C THR A 48 16.50 29.80 4.03
N LEU A 49 16.96 30.63 4.98
CA LEU A 49 16.76 30.42 6.41
C LEU A 49 15.89 31.53 7.00
N PRO A 50 14.77 31.20 7.66
CA PRO A 50 13.98 32.16 8.41
C PRO A 50 14.77 32.85 9.52
N GLU A 51 14.33 34.04 9.92
CA GLU A 51 14.86 34.70 11.12
C GLU A 51 14.69 33.78 12.34
N GLY A 52 15.77 33.57 13.09
CA GLY A 52 15.78 32.68 14.25
C GLY A 52 16.00 31.19 13.95
N ALA A 53 16.18 30.78 12.69
CA ALA A 53 16.45 29.39 12.34
C ALA A 53 17.77 28.86 12.94
N VAL A 54 18.77 29.74 13.10
CA VAL A 54 20.07 29.47 13.75
C VAL A 54 20.34 30.54 14.82
N ASP A 55 21.15 30.20 15.82
CA ASP A 55 21.56 31.16 16.84
C ASP A 55 22.43 32.27 16.23
N GLY A 56 22.30 33.49 16.76
CA GLY A 56 23.00 34.66 16.22
C GLY A 56 24.52 34.49 16.17
N GLY A 57 25.11 34.70 14.99
CA GLY A 57 26.56 34.62 14.77
C GLY A 57 27.07 33.25 14.31
N MET A 58 26.19 32.27 14.11
CA MET A 58 26.56 31.01 13.46
C MET A 58 26.69 31.19 11.95
N GLU A 59 27.73 30.58 11.37
CA GLU A 59 27.97 30.53 9.93
C GLU A 59 27.40 29.23 9.37
N VAL A 60 26.41 29.34 8.47
CA VAL A 60 25.88 28.20 7.72
C VAL A 60 26.56 28.14 6.38
N VAL A 61 27.07 26.96 6.02
CA VAL A 61 27.81 26.71 4.79
C VAL A 61 26.98 25.84 3.86
N LEU A 62 26.82 26.31 2.62
CA LEU A 62 26.21 25.56 1.51
C LEU A 62 27.30 25.16 0.51
N GLU A 63 27.42 23.87 0.22
CA GLU A 63 28.40 23.30 -0.71
C GLU A 63 27.69 22.49 -1.80
N GLU A 64 28.03 22.71 -3.08
CA GLU A 64 27.52 21.91 -4.20
C GLU A 64 28.55 20.87 -4.59
N ILE A 65 28.12 19.61 -4.67
CA ILE A 65 28.94 18.45 -4.94
C ILE A 65 28.42 17.80 -6.21
N GLU A 66 29.29 17.76 -7.22
CA GLU A 66 29.03 17.07 -8.47
C GLU A 66 28.65 15.60 -8.23
N ALA A 67 27.63 15.13 -8.96
CA ALA A 67 27.04 13.78 -8.84
C ALA A 67 28.06 12.61 -8.99
N SER A 68 29.25 12.88 -9.50
CA SER A 68 30.31 11.88 -9.68
C SER A 68 31.26 11.74 -8.47
N GLY A 69 31.15 12.62 -7.46
CA GLY A 69 32.17 12.78 -6.41
C GLY A 69 31.87 12.21 -5.02
N HIS A 70 30.66 11.72 -4.73
CA HIS A 70 30.25 11.32 -3.37
C HIS A 70 30.09 9.79 -3.20
N PRO A 71 30.55 9.21 -2.07
CA PRO A 71 30.25 7.82 -1.71
C PRO A 71 28.74 7.66 -1.43
N GLY A 72 28.03 6.84 -2.20
CA GLY A 72 26.57 6.63 -2.07
C GLY A 72 25.74 7.08 -3.27
N MET A 73 26.35 7.62 -4.34
CA MET A 73 25.65 8.14 -5.53
C MET A 73 24.96 7.08 -6.41
N ASN A 74 25.35 5.79 -6.29
CA ASN A 74 24.76 4.68 -7.07
C ASN A 74 23.96 3.74 -6.15
N GLN A 75 22.89 4.24 -5.54
CA GLN A 75 21.94 3.35 -4.87
C GLN A 75 20.92 2.82 -5.85
N GLU A 76 20.73 1.51 -5.82
CA GLU A 76 19.78 0.81 -6.68
C GLU A 76 18.37 1.39 -6.50
N GLY A 77 17.79 1.86 -7.60
CA GLY A 77 16.44 2.41 -7.62
C GLY A 77 16.31 3.91 -7.35
N PHE A 78 17.41 4.68 -7.27
CA PHE A 78 17.35 6.15 -7.23
C PHE A 78 18.34 6.80 -8.21
N GLU A 79 17.81 7.58 -9.15
CA GLU A 79 18.58 8.28 -10.19
C GLU A 79 18.66 9.78 -9.85
N MET A 80 19.85 10.29 -9.51
CA MET A 80 20.06 11.73 -9.25
C MET A 80 19.86 12.56 -10.52
N LEU A 81 19.14 13.68 -10.39
CA LEU A 81 18.75 14.56 -11.51
C LEU A 81 19.45 15.91 -11.48
N GLY A 82 20.17 16.21 -10.41
CA GLY A 82 20.87 17.46 -10.19
C GLY A 82 22.07 17.29 -9.28
N PRO A 83 22.71 18.39 -8.87
CA PRO A 83 23.82 18.34 -7.93
C PRO A 83 23.37 17.87 -6.54
N VAL A 84 24.32 17.32 -5.79
CA VAL A 84 24.13 17.06 -4.36
C VAL A 84 24.54 18.31 -3.59
N VAL A 85 23.73 18.74 -2.65
CA VAL A 85 23.96 19.95 -1.86
C VAL A 85 24.22 19.55 -0.41
N SER A 86 25.37 19.94 0.12
CA SER A 86 25.73 19.78 1.52
C SER A 86 25.40 21.05 2.29
N VAL A 87 24.61 20.94 3.36
CA VAL A 87 24.36 22.03 4.30
C VAL A 87 25.06 21.71 5.62
N LYS A 88 25.82 22.66 6.20
CA LYS A 88 26.56 22.48 7.47
C LYS A 88 26.59 23.77 8.30
N VAL A 89 26.79 23.67 9.62
CA VAL A 89 27.20 24.83 10.46
C VAL A 89 28.69 24.74 10.76
N SER A 90 29.43 25.82 10.54
CA SER A 90 30.85 25.90 10.88
C SER A 90 31.09 25.55 12.36
N GLY A 91 31.90 24.51 12.61
CA GLY A 91 32.27 24.08 13.96
C GLY A 91 31.29 23.13 14.65
N HIS A 92 30.24 22.67 13.95
CA HIS A 92 29.28 21.69 14.45
C HIS A 92 29.22 20.47 13.53
N GLU A 93 29.37 19.27 14.10
CA GLU A 93 29.18 18.01 13.35
C GLU A 93 27.70 17.71 13.08
N THR A 94 26.80 18.16 13.96
CA THR A 94 25.35 17.96 13.86
C THR A 94 24.63 19.26 14.18
N PHE A 95 23.54 19.56 13.48
CA PHE A 95 22.75 20.74 13.77
C PHE A 95 21.28 20.59 13.36
N MET A 96 20.41 20.91 14.31
CA MET A 96 18.97 21.08 14.09
C MET A 96 18.64 22.59 14.04
N LEU A 97 17.82 22.97 13.07
CA LEU A 97 17.27 24.32 12.94
C LEU A 97 16.09 24.52 13.90
N SER A 98 15.96 25.75 14.39
CA SER A 98 14.80 26.17 15.18
C SER A 98 13.58 26.48 14.32
N GLU A 99 13.79 26.81 13.04
CA GLU A 99 12.75 27.10 12.04
C GLU A 99 13.10 26.38 10.73
N LYS A 100 12.09 26.00 9.94
CA LYS A 100 12.30 25.21 8.72
C LYS A 100 13.12 25.99 7.69
N GLY A 101 14.26 25.44 7.28
CA GLY A 101 15.03 25.94 6.14
C GLY A 101 14.50 25.39 4.82
N VAL A 102 14.74 26.12 3.73
CA VAL A 102 14.32 25.75 2.39
C VAL A 102 15.53 25.72 1.46
N ILE A 103 15.75 24.59 0.81
CA ILE A 103 16.77 24.40 -0.22
C ILE A 103 16.07 24.36 -1.58
N ASP A 104 16.44 25.24 -2.50
CA ASP A 104 16.01 25.14 -3.90
C ASP A 104 17.16 24.55 -4.73
N ILE A 105 16.92 23.40 -5.35
CA ILE A 105 17.85 22.70 -6.23
C ILE A 105 17.37 22.91 -7.68
N PRO A 106 18.18 23.54 -8.54
CA PRO A 106 17.80 23.74 -9.93
C PRO A 106 18.05 22.47 -10.75
N ILE A 107 17.03 22.03 -11.47
CA ILE A 107 17.10 20.91 -12.40
C ILE A 107 16.99 21.46 -13.82
N SER A 108 17.86 21.03 -14.73
CA SER A 108 17.82 21.55 -16.10
C SER A 108 16.50 21.16 -16.79
N PRO A 109 15.90 22.06 -17.58
CA PRO A 109 14.70 21.73 -18.36
C PRO A 109 14.89 20.53 -19.29
N GLU A 110 16.11 20.27 -19.76
CA GLU A 110 16.46 19.08 -20.56
C GLU A 110 16.32 17.79 -19.74
N VAL A 111 16.79 17.79 -18.49
CA VAL A 111 16.63 16.64 -17.58
C VAL A 111 15.15 16.47 -17.23
N LEU A 112 14.44 17.54 -16.90
CA LEU A 112 13.00 17.46 -16.61
C LEU A 112 12.16 16.94 -17.79
N LYS A 113 12.55 17.23 -19.04
CA LYS A 113 11.89 16.66 -20.23
C LYS A 113 12.06 15.14 -20.36
N THR A 114 13.07 14.55 -19.72
CA THR A 114 13.22 13.08 -19.65
C THR A 114 12.26 12.44 -18.65
N ILE A 115 11.63 13.27 -17.81
CA ILE A 115 10.73 12.83 -16.76
C ILE A 115 9.33 12.76 -17.36
N SER A 116 8.93 11.52 -17.67
CA SER A 116 7.58 11.22 -18.11
C SER A 116 6.53 11.49 -17.02
N ASN A 117 6.96 11.57 -15.76
CA ASN A 117 6.06 11.77 -14.66
C ASN A 117 6.66 12.51 -13.45
N PRO A 118 6.14 13.71 -13.09
CA PRO A 118 6.64 14.45 -11.92
C PRO A 118 6.54 13.69 -10.60
N ASP A 119 5.64 12.72 -10.47
CA ASP A 119 5.48 11.96 -9.23
C ASP A 119 6.61 10.96 -8.96
N ASP A 120 7.47 10.72 -9.95
CA ASP A 120 8.66 9.89 -9.77
C ASP A 120 9.77 10.69 -9.06
N LEU A 121 9.57 12.00 -8.84
CA LEU A 121 10.55 12.91 -8.26
C LEU A 121 10.52 12.90 -6.73
N TYR A 122 11.67 12.62 -6.13
CA TYR A 122 11.85 12.55 -4.69
C TYR A 122 13.06 13.37 -4.27
N ALA A 123 12.92 13.97 -3.09
CA ALA A 123 14.05 14.49 -2.36
C ALA A 123 14.74 13.32 -1.66
N GLY A 124 16.06 13.32 -1.68
CA GLY A 124 16.89 12.42 -0.91
C GLY A 124 17.69 13.21 0.11
N TYR A 125 17.88 12.66 1.31
CA TYR A 125 18.98 13.05 2.18
C TYR A 125 19.86 11.85 2.51
N TYR A 126 21.16 12.07 2.73
CA TYR A 126 22.09 11.00 3.06
C TYR A 126 22.20 10.86 4.58
N ASP A 127 21.89 9.68 5.13
CA ASP A 127 21.91 9.43 6.57
C ASP A 127 23.25 8.93 7.12
N GLY A 128 24.29 8.90 6.27
CA GLY A 128 25.62 8.40 6.59
C GLY A 128 25.89 6.97 6.14
N ASP A 129 24.84 6.23 5.78
CA ASP A 129 24.93 4.89 5.21
C ASP A 129 24.20 4.84 3.86
N LYS A 130 22.96 5.34 3.82
CA LYS A 130 22.08 5.31 2.64
C LYS A 130 21.33 6.62 2.41
N TRP A 131 20.72 6.71 1.23
CA TRP A 131 19.78 7.77 0.94
C TRP A 131 18.40 7.41 1.51
N GLU A 132 17.84 8.35 2.25
CA GLU A 132 16.46 8.32 2.72
C GLU A 132 15.63 9.25 1.85
N TYR A 133 14.48 8.76 1.37
CA TYR A 133 13.68 9.44 0.37
C TYR A 133 12.39 10.02 0.95
N PHE A 134 12.04 11.21 0.50
CA PHE A 134 10.82 11.92 0.90
C PHE A 134 10.29 12.78 -0.24
N LEU A 135 9.03 13.18 -0.12
CA LEU A 135 8.40 14.05 -1.12
C LEU A 135 8.97 15.48 -0.97
N PRO A 136 9.29 16.15 -2.09
CA PRO A 136 9.66 17.58 -2.07
C PRO A 136 8.48 18.46 -1.62
N GLU A 137 8.78 19.69 -1.22
CA GLU A 137 7.72 20.67 -0.92
C GLU A 137 7.05 21.19 -2.18
N GLU A 138 7.84 21.35 -3.24
CA GLU A 138 7.38 21.89 -4.52
C GLU A 138 8.27 21.38 -5.65
N VAL A 139 7.66 21.11 -6.80
CA VAL A 139 8.35 20.82 -8.06
C VAL A 139 7.73 21.69 -9.15
N ASP A 140 8.53 22.59 -9.71
CA ASP A 140 8.17 23.36 -10.89
C ASP A 140 8.91 22.81 -12.11
N LEU A 141 8.16 22.11 -12.96
CA LEU A 141 8.68 21.52 -14.20
C LEU A 141 8.96 22.55 -15.30
N GLU A 142 8.32 23.72 -15.27
CA GLU A 142 8.48 24.77 -16.29
C GLU A 142 9.72 25.61 -15.98
N GLU A 143 9.88 26.02 -14.72
CA GLU A 143 11.00 26.87 -14.27
C GLU A 143 12.25 26.07 -13.90
N GLY A 144 12.13 24.75 -13.69
CA GLY A 144 13.27 23.91 -13.32
C GLY A 144 13.61 23.96 -11.83
N SER A 145 12.61 24.18 -10.97
CA SER A 145 12.81 24.36 -9.54
C SER A 145 12.37 23.13 -8.75
N PHE A 146 13.25 22.64 -7.86
CA PHE A 146 12.97 21.52 -6.95
C PHE A 146 13.22 21.95 -5.51
N ARG A 147 12.17 22.03 -4.69
CA ARG A 147 12.25 22.61 -3.34
C ARG A 147 12.20 21.54 -2.25
N ILE A 148 13.18 21.61 -1.35
CA ILE A 148 13.34 20.72 -0.21
C ILE A 148 13.23 21.53 1.09
N GLY A 149 12.30 21.15 1.96
CA GLY A 149 12.22 21.66 3.32
C GLY A 149 12.99 20.79 4.29
N THR A 150 13.79 21.41 5.17
CA THR A 150 14.55 20.66 6.18
C THR A 150 14.67 21.41 7.51
N TYR A 151 14.74 20.65 8.60
CA TYR A 151 15.12 21.12 9.94
C TYR A 151 16.52 20.66 10.35
N HIS A 152 17.23 19.94 9.49
CA HIS A 152 18.55 19.39 9.80
C HIS A 152 19.50 19.58 8.63
N PHE A 153 20.78 19.50 8.94
CA PHE A 153 21.85 19.68 7.98
C PHE A 153 22.45 18.32 7.61
N SER A 154 22.53 18.07 6.31
CA SER A 154 22.92 16.80 5.68
C SER A 154 23.30 17.07 4.22
N PHE A 155 23.56 16.01 3.46
CA PHE A 155 23.61 16.02 2.01
C PHE A 155 22.20 15.83 1.46
N PHE A 156 21.78 16.70 0.56
CA PHE A 156 20.47 16.68 -0.07
C PHE A 156 20.61 16.54 -1.59
N GLY A 157 19.63 15.93 -2.22
CA GLY A 157 19.57 15.93 -3.68
C GLY A 157 18.19 15.62 -4.20
N ALA A 158 18.00 15.91 -5.49
CA ALA A 158 16.78 15.64 -6.22
C ALA A 158 17.01 14.46 -7.15
N GLY A 159 16.10 13.49 -7.15
CA GLY A 159 16.23 12.32 -7.99
C GLY A 159 14.92 11.63 -8.33
N LYS A 160 15.01 10.69 -9.25
CA LYS A 160 13.91 9.81 -9.64
C LYS A 160 13.96 8.54 -8.80
N LEU A 161 12.89 8.26 -8.05
CA LEU A 161 12.75 7.04 -7.27
C LEU A 161 12.01 5.98 -8.08
N SER A 162 12.56 4.77 -8.18
CA SER A 162 11.91 3.64 -8.85
C SER A 162 10.58 3.29 -8.19
N GLU A 163 9.63 2.78 -8.98
CA GLU A 163 8.30 2.38 -8.50
C GLU A 163 8.38 1.37 -7.34
N GLU A 164 9.33 0.42 -7.41
CA GLU A 164 9.57 -0.56 -6.35
C GLU A 164 9.96 0.11 -5.02
N LYS A 165 10.91 1.07 -5.05
CA LYS A 165 11.31 1.81 -3.85
C LYS A 165 10.21 2.72 -3.30
N GLN A 166 9.38 3.29 -4.17
CA GLN A 166 8.18 4.04 -3.75
C GLN A 166 7.20 3.13 -3.01
N ILE A 167 6.95 1.93 -3.53
CA ILE A 167 6.09 0.92 -2.92
C ILE A 167 6.65 0.45 -1.58
N ASP A 168 7.95 0.14 -1.50
CA ASP A 168 8.61 -0.28 -0.26
C ASP A 168 8.48 0.78 0.83
N ARG A 169 8.78 2.04 0.50
CA ARG A 169 8.65 3.16 1.42
C ARG A 169 7.22 3.31 1.92
N PHE A 170 6.26 3.28 1.00
CA PHE A 170 4.84 3.39 1.36
C PHE A 170 4.37 2.22 2.23
N ALA A 171 4.75 0.99 1.90
CA ALA A 171 4.39 -0.20 2.66
C ALA A 171 4.94 -0.16 4.09
N ASN A 172 6.18 0.30 4.28
CA ASN A 172 6.77 0.52 5.60
C ASN A 172 6.00 1.57 6.40
N GLN A 173 5.66 2.70 5.77
CA GLN A 173 4.84 3.73 6.42
C GLN A 173 3.47 3.19 6.82
N MET A 174 2.82 2.40 5.96
CA MET A 174 1.53 1.81 6.25
C MET A 174 1.60 0.75 7.35
N ALA A 175 2.68 -0.02 7.46
CA ALA A 175 2.88 -1.00 8.53
C ALA A 175 2.95 -0.31 9.91
N VAL A 176 3.71 0.78 10.01
CA VAL A 176 3.79 1.59 11.24
C VAL A 176 2.45 2.26 11.54
N GLN A 177 1.81 2.87 10.53
CA GLN A 177 0.54 3.56 10.70
C GLN A 177 -0.60 2.61 11.07
N SER A 178 -0.67 1.43 10.46
CA SER A 178 -1.71 0.43 10.76
C SER A 178 -1.54 -0.13 12.16
N TRP A 179 -0.31 -0.44 12.58
CA TRP A 179 -0.01 -0.84 13.95
C TRP A 179 -0.44 0.23 14.95
N ALA A 180 -0.05 1.49 14.72
CA ALA A 180 -0.37 2.57 15.63
C ALA A 180 -1.88 2.83 15.68
N GLN A 181 -2.58 2.85 14.53
CA GLN A 181 -4.05 2.99 14.49
C GLN A 181 -4.76 1.85 15.24
N LYS A 182 -4.32 0.61 15.02
CA LYS A 182 -4.89 -0.56 15.70
C LYS A 182 -4.65 -0.50 17.20
N THR A 183 -3.45 -0.13 17.63
CA THR A 183 -3.11 0.01 19.05
C THR A 183 -3.93 1.11 19.72
N ASP A 184 -4.08 2.25 19.05
CA ASP A 184 -4.92 3.37 19.51
C ASP A 184 -6.39 2.92 19.66
N GLU A 185 -6.94 2.23 18.65
CA GLU A 185 -8.29 1.68 18.67
C GLU A 185 -8.47 0.66 19.80
N GLU A 186 -7.61 -0.34 19.91
CA GLU A 186 -7.71 -1.39 20.92
C GLU A 186 -7.65 -0.82 22.34
N THR A 187 -6.76 0.15 22.57
CA THR A 187 -6.63 0.84 23.86
C THR A 187 -7.91 1.63 24.19
N MET A 188 -8.46 2.34 23.21
CA MET A 188 -9.71 3.10 23.38
C MET A 188 -10.92 2.19 23.59
N VAL A 189 -11.03 1.10 22.84
CA VAL A 189 -12.07 0.09 23.02
C VAL A 189 -11.97 -0.48 24.43
N GLN A 190 -10.79 -0.94 24.87
CA GLN A 190 -10.61 -1.49 26.22
C GLN A 190 -11.01 -0.50 27.32
N ALA A 191 -10.68 0.79 27.14
CA ALA A 191 -11.00 1.82 28.13
C ALA A 191 -12.50 2.15 28.20
N LEU A 192 -13.23 2.04 27.08
CA LEU A 192 -14.62 2.46 26.98
C LEU A 192 -15.64 1.31 26.94
N GLU A 193 -15.19 0.09 26.69
CA GLU A 193 -16.03 -1.07 26.39
C GLU A 193 -17.08 -1.31 27.48
N SER A 194 -16.69 -1.33 28.76
CA SER A 194 -17.62 -1.60 29.85
C SER A 194 -18.74 -0.56 29.95
N TYR A 195 -18.42 0.72 29.68
CA TYR A 195 -19.38 1.81 29.76
C TYR A 195 -20.39 1.77 28.62
N PHE A 196 -19.93 1.45 27.40
CA PHE A 196 -20.83 1.26 26.26
C PHE A 196 -21.68 0.01 26.40
N LYS A 197 -21.11 -1.11 26.85
CA LYS A 197 -21.89 -2.34 27.09
C LYS A 197 -22.99 -2.12 28.12
N GLU A 198 -22.69 -1.40 29.20
CA GLU A 198 -23.72 -1.04 30.20
C GLU A 198 -24.83 -0.18 29.58
N ALA A 199 -24.47 0.88 28.84
CA ALA A 199 -25.45 1.74 28.18
C ALA A 199 -26.30 0.97 27.15
N PHE A 200 -25.68 0.15 26.30
CA PHE A 200 -26.38 -0.68 25.32
C PHE A 200 -27.31 -1.71 25.97
N ASN A 201 -26.86 -2.39 27.02
CA ASN A 201 -27.70 -3.33 27.76
C ASN A 201 -28.95 -2.64 28.34
N ASN A 202 -28.78 -1.44 28.92
CA ASN A 202 -29.91 -0.66 29.45
C ASN A 202 -30.86 -0.15 28.35
N MET A 203 -30.34 0.06 27.14
CA MET A 203 -31.15 0.37 25.95
C MET A 203 -31.80 -0.87 25.31
N GLY A 204 -31.48 -2.08 25.79
CA GLY A 204 -31.97 -3.37 25.29
C GLY A 204 -31.19 -3.97 24.12
N ILE A 205 -30.04 -3.40 23.76
CA ILE A 205 -29.08 -4.01 22.82
C ILE A 205 -28.17 -4.92 23.65
N SER A 206 -28.36 -6.24 23.56
CA SER A 206 -27.71 -7.21 24.47
C SER A 206 -26.87 -8.28 23.76
N SER A 207 -26.90 -8.32 22.44
CA SER A 207 -26.00 -9.18 21.68
C SER A 207 -24.56 -8.68 21.81
N GLU A 208 -23.69 -9.48 22.44
CA GLU A 208 -22.24 -9.19 22.56
C GLU A 208 -21.60 -8.91 21.20
N SER A 209 -22.01 -9.66 20.16
CA SER A 209 -21.55 -9.42 18.79
C SER A 209 -21.96 -8.05 18.28
N ALA A 210 -23.23 -7.64 18.48
CA ALA A 210 -23.72 -6.33 18.06
C ALA A 210 -23.08 -5.19 18.88
N GLN A 211 -22.92 -5.37 20.19
CA GLN A 211 -22.24 -4.42 21.06
C GLN A 211 -20.78 -4.22 20.62
N GLY A 212 -20.04 -5.30 20.37
CA GLY A 212 -18.66 -5.21 19.87
C GLY A 212 -18.55 -4.45 18.54
N LYS A 213 -19.49 -4.65 17.61
CA LYS A 213 -19.56 -3.90 16.35
C LYS A 213 -19.79 -2.41 16.59
N LEU A 214 -20.80 -2.08 17.40
CA LEU A 214 -21.14 -0.69 17.70
C LEU A 214 -19.99 0.03 18.43
N ILE A 215 -19.34 -0.63 19.39
CA ILE A 215 -18.21 -0.04 20.13
C ILE A 215 -17.05 0.27 19.19
N ARG A 216 -16.66 -0.67 18.32
CA ARG A 216 -15.61 -0.43 17.32
C ARG A 216 -15.99 0.68 16.35
N SER A 217 -17.23 0.66 15.85
CA SER A 217 -17.74 1.69 14.95
C SER A 217 -17.69 3.07 15.61
N ILE A 218 -18.12 3.20 16.86
CA ILE A 218 -18.05 4.46 17.62
C ILE A 218 -16.59 4.92 17.83
N VAL A 219 -15.66 4.01 18.13
CA VAL A 219 -14.25 4.38 18.31
C VAL A 219 -13.59 4.78 16.98
N LYS A 220 -14.07 4.26 15.84
CA LYS A 220 -13.56 4.55 14.48
C LYS A 220 -14.21 5.76 13.78
N GLU A 221 -15.51 6.02 14.01
CA GLU A 221 -16.38 6.82 13.12
C GLU A 221 -15.99 8.29 12.91
N ASN A 222 -15.25 8.90 13.84
CA ASN A 222 -14.67 10.22 13.66
C ASN A 222 -13.69 10.50 14.79
N ASP A 223 -12.43 10.68 14.39
CA ASP A 223 -11.27 11.17 15.15
C ASP A 223 -11.43 11.03 16.66
N ILE A 224 -10.82 10.01 17.27
CA ILE A 224 -10.60 9.90 18.72
C ILE A 224 -10.25 11.28 19.30
N GLY A 225 -9.52 12.12 18.55
CA GLY A 225 -9.27 13.55 18.78
C GLY A 225 -10.47 14.39 19.27
N ALA A 226 -11.68 14.20 18.76
CA ALA A 226 -12.86 14.96 19.19
C ALA A 226 -13.38 14.54 20.58
N LEU A 227 -13.29 13.24 20.90
CA LEU A 227 -13.60 12.69 22.23
C LEU A 227 -12.51 13.07 23.25
N VAL A 228 -11.24 13.02 22.81
CA VAL A 228 -10.06 13.49 23.54
C VAL A 228 -10.27 14.92 24.00
N VAL A 229 -10.57 15.83 23.08
CA VAL A 229 -10.61 17.26 23.38
C VAL A 229 -11.73 17.60 24.37
N SER A 230 -12.91 16.98 24.23
CA SER A 230 -13.99 17.18 25.21
C SER A 230 -13.61 16.61 26.59
N GLY A 231 -12.84 15.51 26.62
CA GLY A 231 -12.29 14.97 27.86
C GLY A 231 -11.19 15.82 28.50
N GLU A 232 -10.28 16.34 27.70
CA GLU A 232 -9.20 17.23 28.13
C GLU A 232 -9.71 18.58 28.64
N ALA A 233 -10.82 19.07 28.06
CA ALA A 233 -11.54 20.25 28.53
C ALA A 233 -12.28 20.03 29.86
N GLY A 234 -12.36 18.79 30.35
CA GLY A 234 -13.12 18.42 31.55
C GLY A 234 -14.63 18.59 31.40
N ASN A 235 -15.15 18.72 30.17
CA ASN A 235 -16.56 18.99 29.92
C ASN A 235 -17.33 17.69 29.67
N ALA A 236 -17.75 17.06 30.76
CA ALA A 236 -18.48 15.80 30.71
C ALA A 236 -19.79 15.86 29.91
N LEU A 237 -20.45 17.02 29.83
CA LEU A 237 -21.69 17.17 29.06
C LEU A 237 -21.42 17.17 27.55
N ASP A 238 -20.37 17.87 27.11
CA ASP A 238 -19.97 17.91 25.71
C ASP A 238 -19.45 16.55 25.24
N PHE A 239 -18.68 15.86 26.10
CA PHE A 239 -18.27 14.48 25.89
C PHE A 239 -19.49 13.54 25.74
N GLN A 240 -20.47 13.66 26.63
CA GLN A 240 -21.69 12.84 26.59
C GLN A 240 -22.50 13.07 25.31
N ALA A 241 -22.68 14.32 24.89
CA ALA A 241 -23.43 14.66 23.69
C ALA A 241 -22.78 14.05 22.43
N LYS A 242 -21.45 14.20 22.28
CA LYS A 242 -20.69 13.63 21.16
C LYS A 242 -20.76 12.11 21.13
N VAL A 243 -20.51 11.44 22.27
CA VAL A 243 -20.63 9.99 22.37
C VAL A 243 -22.02 9.49 21.97
N SER A 244 -23.07 10.21 22.36
CA SER A 244 -24.46 9.85 22.06
C SER A 244 -24.81 10.02 20.58
N GLU A 245 -24.29 11.07 19.94
CA GLU A 245 -24.43 11.29 18.50
C GLU A 245 -23.74 10.17 17.70
N MET A 246 -22.50 9.84 18.07
CA MET A 246 -21.70 8.77 17.44
C MET A 246 -22.39 7.41 17.58
N ALA A 247 -22.86 7.08 18.78
CA ALA A 247 -23.62 5.84 18.99
C ALA A 247 -24.92 5.79 18.16
N GLY A 248 -25.60 6.93 18.01
CA GLY A 248 -26.74 7.06 17.10
C GLY A 248 -26.39 6.74 15.66
N LYS A 249 -25.31 7.34 15.15
CA LYS A 249 -24.84 7.14 13.78
C LYS A 249 -24.39 5.70 13.53
N ALA A 250 -23.55 5.14 14.40
CA ALA A 250 -23.08 3.76 14.29
C ALA A 250 -24.23 2.74 14.17
N VAL A 251 -25.31 2.91 14.95
CA VAL A 251 -26.50 2.05 14.85
C VAL A 251 -27.22 2.21 13.51
N LEU A 252 -27.36 3.44 13.01
CA LEU A 252 -27.98 3.70 11.71
C LEU A 252 -27.19 3.09 10.56
N ASP A 253 -25.86 3.24 10.59
CA ASP A 253 -24.96 2.70 9.58
C ASP A 253 -25.09 1.17 9.53
N HIS A 254 -25.03 0.48 10.67
CA HIS A 254 -25.23 -0.96 10.72
C HIS A 254 -26.65 -1.41 10.33
N TYR A 255 -27.69 -0.63 10.64
CA TYR A 255 -29.06 -0.93 10.20
C TYR A 255 -29.26 -0.75 8.69
N SER A 256 -28.63 0.26 8.10
CA SER A 256 -28.68 0.49 6.65
C SER A 256 -28.06 -0.68 5.86
N LEU A 257 -27.06 -1.33 6.46
CA LEU A 257 -26.40 -2.51 5.93
C LEU A 257 -27.22 -3.78 6.19
N ASP A 258 -27.68 -4.01 7.40
CA ASP A 258 -28.53 -5.14 7.75
C ASP A 258 -29.79 -4.61 8.43
N SER A 259 -30.90 -4.53 7.70
CA SER A 259 -32.18 -4.08 8.27
C SER A 259 -32.70 -5.01 9.37
N GLY A 260 -32.13 -6.22 9.50
CA GLY A 260 -32.34 -7.11 10.63
C GLY A 260 -31.41 -6.86 11.82
N PHE A 261 -30.44 -5.95 11.74
CA PHE A 261 -29.38 -5.73 12.74
C PHE A 261 -29.97 -5.49 14.14
N LEU A 262 -30.83 -4.48 14.28
CA LEU A 262 -31.49 -4.20 15.56
C LEU A 262 -32.43 -5.33 15.98
N GLY A 263 -33.16 -5.93 15.04
CA GLY A 263 -34.04 -7.07 15.32
C GLY A 263 -33.29 -8.29 15.90
N LYS A 264 -32.04 -8.51 15.47
CA LYS A 264 -31.14 -9.56 15.97
C LYS A 264 -30.41 -9.16 17.26
N ALA A 265 -30.16 -7.86 17.46
CA ALA A 265 -29.37 -7.34 18.58
C ALA A 265 -30.18 -7.11 19.86
N MET A 266 -31.50 -6.92 19.75
CA MET A 266 -32.37 -6.52 20.85
C MET A 266 -32.88 -7.68 21.74
N ASN A 267 -33.12 -7.38 23.02
CA ASN A 267 -34.05 -8.12 23.88
C ASN A 267 -35.34 -7.28 24.12
N THR A 268 -36.43 -7.90 24.56
CA THR A 268 -37.79 -7.32 24.50
C THR A 268 -38.00 -5.97 25.23
N THR A 269 -38.76 -5.06 24.59
CA THR A 269 -39.39 -3.79 25.06
C THR A 269 -38.47 -2.77 25.76
N THR A 270 -37.76 -1.96 24.98
CA THR A 270 -36.87 -0.86 25.45
C THR A 270 -36.75 0.30 24.43
N THR A 271 -35.87 1.28 24.70
CA THR A 271 -35.52 2.42 23.81
C THR A 271 -35.11 1.98 22.41
N ALA A 272 -34.35 0.87 22.26
CA ALA A 272 -34.00 0.33 20.95
C ALA A 272 -35.23 -0.11 20.12
N THR A 273 -36.33 -0.53 20.77
CA THR A 273 -37.59 -0.87 20.10
C THR A 273 -38.25 0.37 19.49
N LYS A 274 -38.18 1.53 20.16
CA LYS A 274 -38.69 2.80 19.63
C LYS A 274 -37.86 3.28 18.44
N ALA A 275 -36.53 3.18 18.54
CA ALA A 275 -35.65 3.49 17.43
C ALA A 275 -35.93 2.59 16.21
N LEU A 276 -36.16 1.27 16.42
CA LEU A 276 -36.57 0.38 15.33
C LEU A 276 -37.92 0.79 14.72
N ALA A 277 -38.89 1.24 15.52
CA ALA A 277 -40.18 1.70 14.99
C ALA A 277 -40.00 2.89 14.04
N TYR A 278 -39.19 3.89 14.42
CA TYR A 278 -38.83 5.01 13.54
C TYR A 278 -38.12 4.54 12.26
N LEU A 279 -37.20 3.58 12.37
CA LEU A 279 -36.50 3.02 11.21
C LEU A 279 -37.41 2.26 10.23
N LEU A 280 -38.41 1.54 10.75
CA LEU A 280 -39.43 0.88 9.92
C LEU A 280 -40.33 1.89 9.18
N GLU A 281 -40.45 3.10 9.71
CA GLU A 281 -41.17 4.23 9.10
C GLU A 281 -40.27 5.08 8.17
N ASN A 282 -39.00 4.70 7.99
CA ASN A 282 -37.94 5.46 7.29
C ASN A 282 -37.62 6.83 7.91
N ASP A 283 -37.91 7.03 9.20
CA ASP A 283 -37.54 8.22 9.97
C ASP A 283 -36.17 8.02 10.66
N TYR A 284 -35.10 8.19 9.88
CA TYR A 284 -33.73 8.02 10.36
C TYR A 284 -33.35 9.05 11.45
N GLU A 285 -33.87 10.28 11.36
CA GLU A 285 -33.60 11.35 12.33
C GLU A 285 -34.27 11.06 13.68
N GLY A 286 -35.53 10.62 13.66
CA GLY A 286 -36.25 10.16 14.84
C GLY A 286 -35.57 8.97 15.52
N ALA A 287 -35.07 8.02 14.73
CA ALA A 287 -34.32 6.87 15.24
C ALA A 287 -32.99 7.28 15.88
N GLN A 288 -32.19 8.12 15.22
CA GLN A 288 -30.93 8.64 15.75
C GLN A 288 -31.15 9.33 17.09
N LYS A 289 -32.18 10.17 17.19
CA LYS A 289 -32.51 10.91 18.39
C LYS A 289 -32.87 10.01 19.57
N GLU A 290 -33.64 8.94 19.33
CA GLU A 290 -33.99 8.00 20.41
C GLU A 290 -32.80 7.16 20.89
N ILE A 291 -31.89 6.80 19.98
CA ILE A 291 -30.65 6.11 20.34
C ILE A 291 -29.75 7.05 21.15
N ALA A 292 -29.57 8.29 20.68
CA ALA A 292 -28.79 9.30 21.38
C ALA A 292 -29.34 9.59 22.79
N ASN A 293 -30.67 9.72 22.95
CA ASN A 293 -31.29 9.89 24.26
C ASN A 293 -31.04 8.68 25.17
N GLY A 294 -31.16 7.46 24.66
CA GLY A 294 -30.87 6.25 25.44
C GLY A 294 -29.42 6.18 25.94
N ILE A 295 -28.46 6.63 25.12
CA ILE A 295 -27.06 6.72 25.53
C ILE A 295 -26.87 7.83 26.57
N MET A 296 -27.46 9.01 26.37
CA MET A 296 -27.42 10.11 27.35
C MET A 296 -27.97 9.68 28.73
N ASP A 297 -29.02 8.87 28.77
CA ASP A 297 -29.64 8.45 30.04
C ASP A 297 -28.81 7.41 30.82
N HIS A 298 -27.98 6.62 30.14
CA HIS A 298 -27.33 5.44 30.74
C HIS A 298 -25.79 5.46 30.70
N PHE A 299 -25.17 6.31 29.88
CA PHE A 299 -23.73 6.34 29.71
C PHE A 299 -23.06 7.20 30.82
N PRO A 300 -22.14 6.63 31.61
CA PRO A 300 -21.51 7.33 32.73
C PRO A 300 -20.38 8.28 32.28
N ALA A 301 -20.78 9.39 31.65
CA ALA A 301 -19.90 10.32 30.93
C ALA A 301 -18.66 10.75 31.71
N GLY A 302 -18.77 11.13 32.99
CA GLY A 302 -17.61 11.58 33.77
C GLY A 302 -16.53 10.50 34.00
N LYS A 303 -16.91 9.23 34.14
CA LYS A 303 -15.96 8.12 34.30
C LYS A 303 -15.38 7.68 32.96
N ALA A 304 -16.24 7.57 31.94
CA ALA A 304 -15.83 7.26 30.59
C ALA A 304 -14.87 8.31 30.01
N MET A 305 -15.13 9.59 30.28
CA MET A 305 -14.27 10.70 29.90
C MET A 305 -12.87 10.57 30.51
N LYS A 306 -12.78 10.22 31.81
CA LYS A 306 -11.49 10.01 32.46
C LYS A 306 -10.72 8.83 31.85
N ALA A 307 -11.42 7.72 31.59
CA ALA A 307 -10.82 6.54 30.95
C ALA A 307 -10.35 6.83 29.52
N ALA A 308 -11.13 7.61 28.74
CA ALA A 308 -10.74 8.05 27.40
C ALA A 308 -9.47 8.91 27.43
N VAL A 309 -9.38 9.89 28.33
CA VAL A 309 -8.18 10.74 28.47
C VAL A 309 -6.94 9.90 28.81
N GLU A 310 -7.07 8.93 29.72
CA GLU A 310 -5.96 8.03 30.09
C GLU A 310 -5.52 7.13 28.91
N ALA A 311 -6.46 6.65 28.09
CA ALA A 311 -6.17 5.84 26.90
C ALA A 311 -5.52 6.65 25.77
N VAL A 312 -5.91 7.90 25.60
CA VAL A 312 -5.36 8.82 24.59
C VAL A 312 -3.93 9.23 24.89
N ASP A 313 -3.61 9.44 26.17
CA ASP A 313 -2.24 9.73 26.58
C ASP A 313 -1.28 8.60 26.19
N ALA A 314 -1.79 7.41 25.82
CA ALA A 314 -1.02 6.29 25.30
C ALA A 314 -0.90 6.24 23.76
N GLY A 315 -1.75 6.96 23.00
CA GLY A 315 -1.86 6.72 21.55
C GLY A 315 -2.48 7.87 20.75
N ILE A 316 -1.67 8.61 19.95
CA ILE A 316 -2.09 9.27 18.69
C ILE A 316 -0.89 9.44 17.74
N ASN A 317 -0.96 8.73 16.62
CA ASN A 317 -0.11 8.81 15.42
C ASN A 317 0.57 10.16 15.05
N SER A 318 1.85 10.30 15.43
CA SER A 318 2.78 11.35 14.94
C SER A 318 3.61 10.93 13.70
N TRP A 319 3.55 9.67 13.27
CA TRP A 319 4.43 9.04 12.27
C TRP A 319 4.24 9.49 10.80
N LYS A 320 3.68 10.69 10.56
CA LYS A 320 3.34 11.16 9.22
C LYS A 320 4.51 11.81 8.48
N THR A 321 5.62 12.09 9.14
CA THR A 321 6.73 12.85 8.54
C THR A 321 8.09 12.21 8.81
N TYR A 322 9.02 12.38 7.87
CA TYR A 322 10.35 11.78 7.95
C TYR A 322 11.17 12.33 9.13
N GLU A 323 10.85 13.53 9.63
CA GLU A 323 11.53 14.13 10.79
C GLU A 323 11.21 13.39 12.09
N ILE A 324 9.97 12.90 12.23
CA ILE A 324 9.57 12.09 13.39
C ILE A 324 10.22 10.71 13.32
N GLU A 325 10.29 10.12 12.11
CA GLU A 325 11.05 8.89 11.87
C GLU A 325 12.52 9.05 12.24
N SER A 326 13.12 10.18 11.84
CA SER A 326 14.53 10.50 12.14
C SER A 326 14.78 10.65 13.64
N ALA A 327 13.88 11.35 14.35
CA ALA A 327 13.94 11.48 15.80
C ALA A 327 13.78 10.12 16.50
N TYR A 328 12.89 9.26 16.01
CA TYR A 328 12.70 7.92 16.57
C TYR A 328 13.92 7.01 16.37
N GLU A 329 14.52 7.03 15.18
CA GLU A 329 15.73 6.26 14.94
C GLU A 329 16.91 6.76 15.80
N ALA A 330 17.01 8.07 16.05
CA ALA A 330 17.95 8.63 17.01
C ALA A 330 17.63 8.19 18.45
N PHE A 331 16.37 8.20 18.85
CA PHE A 331 15.92 7.65 20.13
C PHE A 331 16.26 6.16 20.28
N LYS A 332 16.07 5.36 19.23
CA LYS A 332 16.30 3.91 19.24
C LYS A 332 17.80 3.58 19.27
N ASN A 333 18.57 4.19 18.37
CA ASN A 333 19.95 3.81 18.07
C ASN A 333 21.01 4.75 18.67
N GLY A 334 20.61 5.93 19.16
CA GLY A 334 21.50 6.96 19.70
C GLY A 334 21.96 7.96 18.63
N ALA A 335 23.26 8.25 18.61
CA ALA A 335 23.85 9.22 17.70
C ALA A 335 23.47 8.94 16.23
N ALA A 336 22.70 9.85 15.65
CA ALA A 336 22.25 9.84 14.27
C ALA A 336 22.70 11.17 13.65
N LYS A 337 24.03 11.34 13.54
CA LYS A 337 24.66 12.63 13.31
C LYS A 337 24.19 13.32 12.04
N GLU A 338 24.06 12.54 10.97
CA GLU A 338 23.58 12.99 9.65
C GLU A 338 22.08 13.34 9.65
N ARG A 339 21.36 13.03 10.73
CA ARG A 339 19.96 13.41 10.98
C ARG A 339 19.84 14.58 11.97
N GLY A 340 20.97 15.16 12.38
CA GLY A 340 21.04 16.28 13.31
C GLY A 340 21.02 15.92 14.81
N TYR A 341 21.03 14.62 15.16
CA TYR A 341 20.89 14.17 16.55
C TYR A 341 22.17 13.51 17.09
N ASP A 342 22.52 13.85 18.33
CA ASP A 342 23.55 13.19 19.12
C ASP A 342 23.04 12.94 20.54
N VAL A 343 22.31 11.84 20.71
CA VAL A 343 21.60 11.50 21.95
C VAL A 343 21.99 10.11 22.45
N THR A 344 21.86 9.89 23.75
CA THR A 344 22.00 8.54 24.31
C THR A 344 20.81 7.67 23.88
N PRO A 345 21.01 6.43 23.40
CA PRO A 345 19.91 5.53 23.05
C PRO A 345 18.90 5.38 24.20
N GLY A 346 17.62 5.62 23.91
CA GLY A 346 16.51 5.59 24.86
C GLY A 346 16.33 6.86 25.71
N ASN A 347 17.17 7.89 25.54
CA ASN A 347 17.05 9.13 26.31
C ASN A 347 16.16 10.15 25.59
N PHE A 348 14.86 10.10 25.89
CA PHE A 348 13.89 11.01 25.27
C PHE A 348 14.09 12.48 25.67
N GLU A 349 14.56 12.77 26.89
CA GLU A 349 14.76 14.16 27.34
C GLU A 349 15.89 14.85 26.58
N GLU A 350 17.00 14.12 26.32
CA GLU A 350 18.08 14.61 25.46
C GLU A 350 17.59 14.86 24.03
N LEU A 351 16.77 13.95 23.50
CA LEU A 351 16.17 14.08 22.18
C LEU A 351 15.26 15.28 22.07
N LEU A 352 14.35 15.45 23.03
CA LEU A 352 13.34 16.50 23.03
C LEU A 352 13.99 17.89 22.93
N VAL A 353 15.10 18.10 23.65
CA VAL A 353 15.91 19.34 23.58
C VAL A 353 16.50 19.55 22.18
N GLN A 354 16.95 18.48 21.52
CA GLN A 354 17.57 18.56 20.20
C GLN A 354 16.56 18.67 19.03
N MET A 355 15.30 18.26 19.21
CA MET A 355 14.27 18.32 18.16
C MET A 355 13.96 19.74 17.66
N LYS A 356 14.19 20.78 18.48
CA LYS A 356 14.04 22.22 18.14
C LYS A 356 12.80 22.55 17.28
N GLY A 357 12.95 22.95 16.01
CA GLY A 357 11.83 23.34 15.16
C GLY A 357 10.80 22.23 14.95
N VAL A 358 11.21 20.96 15.00
CA VAL A 358 10.30 19.82 14.91
C VAL A 358 9.34 19.79 16.10
N ILE A 359 9.83 19.96 17.33
CA ILE A 359 8.96 19.97 18.51
C ILE A 359 8.11 21.26 18.57
N ALA A 360 8.62 22.39 18.10
CA ALA A 360 7.83 23.63 17.98
C ALA A 360 6.64 23.48 17.03
N ARG A 361 6.80 22.74 15.92
CA ARG A 361 5.70 22.39 15.01
C ARG A 361 4.67 21.49 15.69
N ILE A 362 5.11 20.43 16.38
CA ILE A 362 4.22 19.53 17.13
C ILE A 362 3.39 20.33 18.16
N HIS A 363 4.03 21.24 18.89
CA HIS A 363 3.33 22.13 19.82
C HIS A 363 2.27 22.99 19.13
N THR A 364 2.61 23.56 17.97
CA THR A 364 1.69 24.42 17.22
C THR A 364 0.48 23.63 16.69
N GLU A 365 0.71 22.43 16.16
CA GLU A 365 -0.34 21.52 15.71
C GLU A 365 -1.25 21.11 16.86
N ALA A 366 -0.69 20.69 18.00
CA ALA A 366 -1.45 20.33 19.18
C ALA A 366 -2.32 21.49 19.70
N ILE A 367 -1.78 22.71 19.75
CA ILE A 367 -2.53 23.91 20.15
C ILE A 367 -3.66 24.22 19.16
N ARG A 368 -3.38 24.14 17.85
CA ARG A 368 -4.38 24.38 16.81
C ARG A 368 -5.51 23.36 16.89
N ASP A 369 -5.18 22.09 17.01
CA ASP A 369 -6.15 21.00 17.03
C ASP A 369 -7.04 21.10 18.28
N TYR A 370 -6.44 21.45 19.43
CA TYR A 370 -7.17 21.76 20.66
C TYR A 370 -8.13 22.96 20.51
N ALA A 371 -7.68 24.05 19.88
CA ALA A 371 -8.50 25.25 19.66
C ALA A 371 -9.67 24.98 18.69
N ASN A 372 -9.38 24.33 17.55
CA ASN A 372 -10.37 23.96 16.53
C ASN A 372 -11.47 23.09 17.12
N ALA A 373 -11.10 22.07 17.89
CA ALA A 373 -12.07 21.14 18.47
C ALA A 373 -12.95 21.75 19.58
N ARG A 374 -12.56 22.92 20.13
CA ARG A 374 -13.39 23.72 21.05
C ARG A 374 -14.14 24.86 20.35
N GLY A 375 -13.97 25.03 19.04
CA GLY A 375 -14.57 26.14 18.29
C GLY A 375 -14.08 27.52 18.74
N ILE A 376 -12.86 27.59 19.31
CA ILE A 376 -12.24 28.83 19.79
C ILE A 376 -11.02 29.19 18.95
N SER A 377 -10.67 30.47 18.93
CA SER A 377 -9.37 30.93 18.42
C SER A 377 -8.25 30.57 19.40
N ARG A 378 -7.05 30.34 18.87
CA ARG A 378 -5.80 30.18 19.65
C ARG A 378 -5.59 31.31 20.65
N ASP A 379 -5.98 32.54 20.30
CA ASP A 379 -5.80 33.73 21.15
C ASP A 379 -6.69 33.72 22.41
N GLN A 380 -7.65 32.78 22.48
CA GLN A 380 -8.54 32.61 23.63
C GLN A 380 -7.97 31.63 24.67
N LEU A 381 -6.84 30.98 24.38
CA LEU A 381 -6.16 30.08 25.31
C LEU A 381 -5.26 30.85 26.28
N THR A 382 -5.34 30.51 27.56
CA THR A 382 -4.42 31.03 28.57
C THR A 382 -3.03 30.41 28.43
N GLU A 383 -2.01 31.10 28.96
CA GLU A 383 -0.63 30.58 28.97
C GLU A 383 -0.51 29.25 29.73
N THR A 384 -1.27 29.08 30.82
CA THR A 384 -1.35 27.82 31.56
C THR A 384 -1.92 26.69 30.71
N GLU A 385 -2.97 26.95 29.94
CA GLU A 385 -3.55 25.96 29.02
C GLU A 385 -2.56 25.60 27.91
N ILE A 386 -1.89 26.60 27.33
CA ILE A 386 -0.87 26.38 26.30
C ILE A 386 0.26 25.50 26.82
N ASN A 387 0.78 25.77 28.02
CA ASN A 387 1.87 24.98 28.60
C ASN A 387 1.44 23.55 28.94
N LEU A 388 0.20 23.35 29.38
CA LEU A 388 -0.36 22.03 29.62
C LEU A 388 -0.48 21.24 28.30
N ILE A 389 -0.96 21.86 27.23
CA ILE A 389 -1.07 21.23 25.91
C ILE A 389 0.30 20.78 25.40
N LYS A 390 1.32 21.63 25.53
CA LYS A 390 2.71 21.30 25.14
C LYS A 390 3.24 20.09 25.91
N SER A 391 3.20 20.14 27.24
CA SER A 391 3.69 19.04 28.10
C SER A 391 3.00 17.71 27.79
N ARG A 392 1.70 17.73 27.47
CA ARG A 392 0.97 16.53 27.03
C ARG A 392 1.44 16.03 25.67
N ALA A 393 1.66 16.92 24.70
CA ALA A 393 2.17 16.54 23.38
C ALA A 393 3.55 15.88 23.48
N GLU A 394 4.44 16.39 24.34
CA GLU A 394 5.77 15.82 24.62
C GLU A 394 5.68 14.42 25.25
N GLU A 395 4.90 14.29 26.33
CA GLU A 395 4.72 13.02 27.04
C GLU A 395 4.12 11.92 26.15
N LYS A 396 3.21 12.33 25.26
CA LYS A 396 2.58 11.46 24.29
C LYS A 396 3.54 10.98 23.22
N LEU A 397 4.40 11.87 22.70
CA LEU A 397 5.46 11.50 21.77
C LEU A 397 6.43 10.49 22.42
N ARG A 398 6.80 10.72 23.69
CA ARG A 398 7.65 9.81 24.47
C ARG A 398 7.06 8.41 24.55
N LYS A 399 5.79 8.29 24.94
CA LYS A 399 5.10 6.99 25.06
C LYS A 399 5.03 6.26 23.71
N GLN A 400 4.84 6.98 22.60
CA GLN A 400 4.84 6.37 21.27
C GLN A 400 6.19 5.80 20.88
N PHE A 401 7.27 6.52 21.18
CA PHE A 401 8.62 6.07 20.87
C PHE A 401 8.95 4.80 21.66
N GLU A 402 8.58 4.74 22.94
CA GLU A 402 8.73 3.55 23.77
C GLU A 402 7.85 2.37 23.28
N ALA A 403 6.59 2.64 22.96
CA ALA A 403 5.66 1.63 22.46
C ALA A 403 6.13 1.04 21.12
N ARG A 404 6.56 1.89 20.18
CA ARG A 404 7.07 1.46 18.88
C ARG A 404 8.35 0.63 19.04
N LYS A 405 9.26 1.07 19.89
CA LYS A 405 10.50 0.33 20.18
C LYS A 405 10.22 -1.07 20.71
N ALA A 406 9.17 -1.25 21.50
CA ALA A 406 8.73 -2.56 21.97
C ALA A 406 8.00 -3.41 20.89
N ALA A 407 7.45 -2.77 19.85
CA ALA A 407 6.62 -3.40 18.83
C ALA A 407 7.31 -3.62 17.47
N GLU A 408 8.61 -3.34 17.34
CA GLU A 408 9.36 -3.46 16.07
C GLU A 408 9.18 -4.83 15.38
N GLU A 409 9.24 -5.94 16.14
CA GLU A 409 9.02 -7.27 15.56
C GLU A 409 7.59 -7.49 15.06
N GLU A 410 6.59 -6.90 15.74
CA GLU A 410 5.19 -6.98 15.33
C GLU A 410 4.97 -6.16 14.04
N ILE A 411 5.49 -4.93 14.00
CA ILE A 411 5.42 -4.04 12.82
C ILE A 411 6.11 -4.70 11.63
N ALA A 412 7.28 -5.31 11.83
CA ALA A 412 7.99 -6.02 10.77
C ALA A 412 7.19 -7.20 10.20
N ARG A 413 6.32 -7.85 10.99
CA ARG A 413 5.46 -8.95 10.54
C ARG A 413 4.28 -8.50 9.68
N THR A 414 3.84 -7.25 9.78
CA THR A 414 2.72 -6.74 8.96
C THR A 414 3.17 -6.21 7.60
N LEU A 415 4.44 -5.83 7.44
CA LEU A 415 4.99 -5.33 6.18
C LEU A 415 4.73 -6.27 4.97
N PRO A 416 4.94 -7.60 5.05
CA PRO A 416 4.63 -8.50 3.95
C PRO A 416 3.15 -8.50 3.54
N GLU A 417 2.23 -8.25 4.48
CA GLU A 417 0.80 -8.17 4.18
C GLU A 417 0.47 -6.91 3.38
N HIS A 418 1.05 -5.78 3.77
CA HIS A 418 0.94 -4.51 3.02
C HIS A 418 1.52 -4.63 1.61
N LEU A 419 2.71 -5.24 1.46
CA LEU A 419 3.32 -5.48 0.14
C LEU A 419 2.46 -6.38 -0.74
N ARG A 420 1.90 -7.47 -0.19
CA ARG A 420 0.98 -8.36 -0.93
C ARG A 420 -0.28 -7.64 -1.39
N LEU A 421 -0.85 -6.79 -0.53
CA LEU A 421 -2.03 -6.01 -0.89
C LEU A 421 -1.73 -5.00 -2.02
N ILE A 422 -0.60 -4.30 -1.95
CA ILE A 422 -0.17 -3.36 -2.98
C ILE A 422 0.08 -4.09 -4.30
N GLU A 423 0.72 -5.26 -4.26
CA GLU A 423 0.93 -6.08 -5.46
C GLU A 423 -0.40 -6.58 -6.05
N ALA A 424 -1.39 -6.90 -5.23
CA ALA A 424 -2.72 -7.23 -5.70
C ALA A 424 -3.42 -6.02 -6.34
N PHE A 425 -3.29 -4.82 -5.77
CA PHE A 425 -3.77 -3.58 -6.39
C PHE A 425 -3.13 -3.36 -7.77
N LYS A 426 -1.82 -3.59 -7.88
CA LYS A 426 -1.08 -3.50 -9.15
C LYS A 426 -1.61 -4.51 -10.18
N LYS A 427 -1.66 -5.80 -9.83
CA LYS A 427 -2.18 -6.87 -10.72
C LYS A 427 -3.64 -6.66 -11.12
N GLY A 428 -4.44 -6.10 -10.22
CA GLY A 428 -5.84 -5.74 -10.47
C GLY A 428 -6.03 -4.48 -11.32
N GLY A 429 -4.95 -3.80 -11.72
CA GLY A 429 -5.01 -2.54 -12.48
C GLY A 429 -5.56 -1.36 -11.67
N LEU A 430 -5.60 -1.45 -10.34
CA LEU A 430 -6.06 -0.38 -9.44
C LEU A 430 -5.02 0.72 -9.23
N LEU A 431 -3.76 0.50 -9.64
CA LEU A 431 -2.70 1.51 -9.62
C LEU A 431 -2.43 2.13 -10.99
N ASP A 432 -3.17 1.73 -12.03
CA ASP A 432 -3.00 2.23 -13.38
C ASP A 432 -3.42 3.70 -13.47
N ARG A 433 -2.55 4.54 -14.04
CA ARG A 433 -2.85 5.94 -14.35
C ARG A 433 -4.03 6.04 -15.33
N MET A 434 -4.81 7.12 -15.21
CA MET A 434 -5.98 7.42 -16.05
C MET A 434 -7.12 6.38 -16.00
N LYS A 435 -7.07 5.41 -15.10
CA LYS A 435 -8.16 4.46 -14.86
C LYS A 435 -8.87 4.79 -13.56
N LEU A 436 -10.15 4.41 -13.46
CA LEU A 436 -10.93 4.46 -12.21
C LEU A 436 -10.97 5.83 -11.49
N GLY A 437 -10.79 6.93 -12.24
CA GLY A 437 -10.81 8.30 -11.72
C GLY A 437 -9.50 8.73 -11.05
N PHE A 438 -8.37 8.11 -11.44
CA PHE A 438 -7.02 8.63 -11.17
C PHE A 438 -6.55 9.49 -12.33
N ASP A 439 -6.06 10.69 -12.03
CA ASP A 439 -5.53 11.60 -13.05
C ASP A 439 -4.10 11.20 -13.45
N SER A 440 -3.61 11.76 -14.57
CA SER A 440 -2.27 11.42 -15.10
C SER A 440 -1.12 11.90 -14.20
N ASP A 441 -1.39 12.90 -13.37
CA ASP A 441 -0.48 13.64 -12.48
C ASP A 441 -0.61 13.27 -11.00
N GLN A 442 -1.37 12.22 -10.66
CA GLN A 442 -1.41 11.70 -9.28
C GLN A 442 -0.23 10.76 -9.03
N SER A 443 0.40 10.82 -7.85
CA SER A 443 1.49 9.91 -7.53
C SER A 443 1.03 8.48 -7.26
N VAL A 444 1.95 7.50 -7.31
CA VAL A 444 1.66 6.13 -6.87
C VAL A 444 1.25 6.14 -5.39
N GLU A 445 1.90 6.98 -4.59
CA GLU A 445 1.57 7.18 -3.18
C GLU A 445 0.15 7.76 -3.00
N ASP A 446 -0.27 8.75 -3.79
CA ASP A 446 -1.64 9.30 -3.70
C ASP A 446 -2.71 8.27 -4.08
N ARG A 447 -2.46 7.51 -5.13
CA ARG A 447 -3.34 6.39 -5.53
C ARG A 447 -3.43 5.38 -4.41
N LEU A 448 -2.29 4.96 -3.85
CA LEU A 448 -2.23 4.02 -2.75
C LEU A 448 -2.96 4.54 -1.51
N ARG A 449 -2.73 5.80 -1.10
CA ARG A 449 -3.46 6.45 0.00
C ARG A 449 -4.96 6.38 -0.23
N ARG A 450 -5.44 6.72 -1.43
CA ARG A 450 -6.86 6.63 -1.77
C ARG A 450 -7.40 5.20 -1.70
N LEU A 451 -6.66 4.21 -2.19
CA LEU A 451 -7.06 2.81 -2.12
C LEU A 451 -7.12 2.30 -0.67
N TYR A 452 -6.17 2.67 0.18
CA TYR A 452 -6.20 2.34 1.60
C TYR A 452 -7.34 3.05 2.33
N THR A 453 -7.63 4.31 2.01
CA THR A 453 -8.82 5.00 2.54
C THR A 453 -10.11 4.27 2.17
N ILE A 454 -10.24 3.83 0.91
CA ILE A 454 -11.42 3.06 0.47
C ILE A 454 -11.46 1.69 1.17
N LYS A 455 -10.33 0.99 1.29
CA LYS A 455 -10.22 -0.27 2.03
C LYS A 455 -10.71 -0.08 3.46
N ASN A 456 -10.25 0.96 4.15
CA ASN A 456 -10.62 1.21 5.54
C ASN A 456 -12.11 1.52 5.66
N ALA A 457 -12.66 2.37 4.78
CA ALA A 457 -14.09 2.65 4.74
C ALA A 457 -14.94 1.38 4.46
N LEU A 458 -14.49 0.50 3.56
CA LEU A 458 -15.13 -0.80 3.33
C LEU A 458 -15.00 -1.74 4.53
N GLY A 459 -13.84 -1.72 5.20
CA GLY A 459 -13.57 -2.46 6.43
C GLY A 459 -14.45 -2.01 7.60
N GLU A 460 -14.86 -0.74 7.66
CA GLU A 460 -15.85 -0.25 8.63
C GLU A 460 -17.24 -0.83 8.39
N LEU A 461 -17.60 -1.08 7.12
CA LEU A 461 -18.88 -1.66 6.74
C LEU A 461 -18.93 -3.18 6.95
N MET A 462 -17.83 -3.84 7.33
CA MET A 462 -17.73 -5.29 7.49
C MET A 462 -17.13 -5.63 8.86
N ASP A 463 -17.46 -6.79 9.44
CA ASP A 463 -16.53 -7.31 10.46
C ASP A 463 -15.26 -7.69 9.70
N GLU A 464 -14.14 -6.99 9.95
CA GLU A 464 -12.84 -7.32 9.36
C GLU A 464 -12.46 -8.77 9.70
N LYS A 465 -12.91 -9.71 8.86
CA LYS A 465 -12.52 -11.12 8.91
C LYS A 465 -11.84 -11.46 7.60
N ASN A 466 -10.51 -11.37 7.61
CA ASN A 466 -9.58 -12.12 6.75
C ASN A 466 -9.90 -12.12 5.24
N LEU A 467 -10.24 -10.95 4.68
CA LEU A 467 -10.32 -10.80 3.24
C LEU A 467 -8.93 -10.87 2.61
N LEU A 468 -8.80 -11.71 1.59
CA LEU A 468 -7.61 -11.84 0.77
C LEU A 468 -7.37 -10.53 -0.02
N PRO A 469 -6.12 -10.23 -0.37
CA PRO A 469 -5.79 -9.08 -1.23
C PRO A 469 -6.66 -8.98 -2.49
N GLU A 470 -6.98 -10.10 -3.13
CA GLU A 470 -7.80 -10.16 -4.35
C GLU A 470 -9.27 -9.85 -4.08
N GLU A 471 -9.78 -10.22 -2.90
CA GLU A 471 -11.14 -9.91 -2.46
C GLU A 471 -11.26 -8.40 -2.19
N TRP A 472 -10.22 -7.80 -1.59
CA TRP A 472 -10.10 -6.34 -1.46
C TRP A 472 -10.07 -5.65 -2.82
N VAL A 473 -9.29 -6.15 -3.79
CA VAL A 473 -9.26 -5.62 -5.16
C VAL A 473 -10.65 -5.60 -5.78
N ARG A 474 -11.42 -6.70 -5.64
CA ARG A 474 -12.78 -6.80 -6.18
C ARG A 474 -13.72 -5.79 -5.52
N LEU A 475 -13.72 -5.71 -4.19
CA LEU A 475 -14.57 -4.77 -3.44
C LEU A 475 -14.26 -3.30 -3.74
N ILE A 476 -12.98 -2.95 -3.78
CA ILE A 476 -12.55 -1.59 -4.11
C ILE A 476 -12.91 -1.25 -5.57
N GLY A 477 -12.77 -2.22 -6.48
CA GLY A 477 -13.23 -2.07 -7.86
C GLY A 477 -14.72 -1.76 -7.97
N ILE A 478 -15.57 -2.48 -7.22
CA ILE A 478 -17.01 -2.20 -7.14
C ILE A 478 -17.24 -0.80 -6.57
N TRP A 479 -16.58 -0.44 -5.47
CA TRP A 479 -16.69 0.91 -4.88
C TRP A 479 -16.36 2.04 -5.87
N LEU A 480 -15.31 1.87 -6.67
CA LEU A 480 -14.88 2.88 -7.63
C LEU A 480 -15.82 2.99 -8.85
N THR A 481 -16.52 1.90 -9.19
CA THR A 481 -17.36 1.81 -10.40
C THR A 481 -18.85 1.95 -10.13
N ASP A 482 -19.31 1.77 -8.89
CA ASP A 482 -20.73 1.86 -8.55
C ASP A 482 -21.24 3.29 -8.78
N ARG A 483 -22.29 3.40 -9.60
CA ARG A 483 -22.99 4.65 -9.94
C ARG A 483 -24.46 4.60 -9.51
N THR A 484 -24.87 3.55 -8.80
CA THR A 484 -26.24 3.44 -8.30
C THR A 484 -26.52 4.46 -7.19
N PRO A 485 -27.76 4.96 -7.07
CA PRO A 485 -28.14 5.84 -5.98
C PRO A 485 -27.83 5.19 -4.62
N GLY A 486 -27.02 5.87 -3.80
CA GLY A 486 -26.64 5.35 -2.48
C GLY A 486 -25.71 4.13 -2.52
N ARG A 487 -25.01 3.87 -3.63
CA ARG A 487 -24.02 2.77 -3.77
C ARG A 487 -24.58 1.38 -3.42
N GLN A 488 -25.73 1.04 -3.99
CA GLN A 488 -26.40 -0.24 -3.73
C GLN A 488 -25.53 -1.46 -4.06
N GLN A 489 -24.72 -1.41 -5.12
CA GLN A 489 -23.88 -2.56 -5.50
C GLN A 489 -22.75 -2.79 -4.50
N VAL A 490 -22.20 -1.72 -3.91
CA VAL A 490 -21.25 -1.83 -2.80
C VAL A 490 -21.91 -2.54 -1.62
N HIS A 491 -23.11 -2.13 -1.24
CA HIS A 491 -23.82 -2.72 -0.10
C HIS A 491 -24.17 -4.21 -0.33
N GLU A 492 -24.55 -4.58 -1.55
CA GLU A 492 -24.78 -5.98 -1.92
C GLU A 492 -23.49 -6.80 -1.86
N ALA A 493 -22.38 -6.29 -2.39
CA ALA A 493 -21.09 -6.96 -2.32
C ALA A 493 -20.61 -7.11 -0.87
N VAL A 494 -20.70 -6.05 -0.05
CA VAL A 494 -20.40 -6.11 1.39
C VAL A 494 -21.21 -7.20 2.09
N LYS A 495 -22.51 -7.33 1.79
CA LYS A 495 -23.35 -8.43 2.31
C LYS A 495 -22.88 -9.81 1.86
N GLU A 496 -22.47 -9.97 0.59
CA GLU A 496 -21.92 -11.22 0.07
C GLU A 496 -20.70 -11.66 0.91
N TYR A 497 -19.76 -10.74 1.14
CA TYR A 497 -18.54 -11.03 1.91
C TYR A 497 -18.79 -11.24 3.41
N GLN A 498 -19.72 -10.50 4.02
CA GLN A 498 -20.08 -10.69 5.44
C GLN A 498 -20.70 -12.07 5.73
N ASN A 499 -21.33 -12.69 4.73
CA ASN A 499 -21.95 -14.01 4.86
C ASN A 499 -20.97 -15.15 4.57
N LEU A 500 -19.71 -14.86 4.22
CA LEU A 500 -18.69 -15.89 4.10
C LEU A 500 -18.39 -16.49 5.49
N PRO A 501 -18.14 -17.80 5.57
CA PRO A 501 -17.75 -18.42 6.82
C PRO A 501 -16.41 -17.83 7.33
N GLU A 502 -16.29 -17.74 8.65
CA GLU A 502 -15.10 -17.21 9.31
C GLU A 502 -13.86 -18.04 8.97
N LYS A 503 -12.95 -17.47 8.17
CA LYS A 503 -11.67 -18.08 7.82
C LYS A 503 -10.78 -18.10 9.07
N ALA A 504 -10.21 -19.26 9.41
CA ALA A 504 -9.33 -19.40 10.58
C ALA A 504 -8.14 -18.42 10.50
N THR A 505 -7.84 -17.75 11.60
CA THR A 505 -6.65 -16.90 11.74
C THR A 505 -5.40 -17.74 11.67
N LEU A 506 -4.37 -17.23 10.98
CA LEU A 506 -3.06 -17.88 10.91
C LEU A 506 -2.37 -17.81 12.29
N ASP A 507 -1.84 -18.91 12.78
CA ASP A 507 -0.94 -18.95 13.94
C ASP A 507 0.39 -18.30 13.55
N PRO A 508 0.80 -17.18 14.16
CA PRO A 508 2.03 -16.48 13.82
C PRO A 508 3.30 -17.31 14.04
N ASN A 509 3.24 -18.43 14.77
CA ASN A 509 4.37 -19.34 15.00
C ASN A 509 4.43 -20.54 14.05
N ALA A 510 3.41 -20.74 13.22
CA ALA A 510 3.35 -21.88 12.32
C ALA A 510 3.89 -21.53 10.93
N VAL A 511 4.58 -22.49 10.29
CA VAL A 511 5.03 -22.37 8.91
C VAL A 511 3.89 -22.80 8.00
N TYR A 512 3.33 -21.88 7.23
CA TYR A 512 2.23 -22.19 6.32
C TYR A 512 2.71 -22.48 4.90
N ARG A 513 2.07 -23.47 4.26
CA ARG A 513 2.30 -23.83 2.85
C ARG A 513 1.00 -24.17 2.15
N TRP A 514 1.00 -24.04 0.83
CA TRP A 514 -0.07 -24.58 0.00
C TRP A 514 0.15 -26.08 -0.20
N VAL A 515 -0.75 -26.89 0.32
CA VAL A 515 -0.67 -28.35 0.26
C VAL A 515 -1.72 -28.86 -0.72
N ARG A 516 -1.33 -29.71 -1.66
CA ARG A 516 -2.27 -30.32 -2.60
C ARG A 516 -3.21 -31.27 -1.86
N VAL A 517 -4.50 -30.93 -1.83
CA VAL A 517 -5.54 -31.69 -1.12
C VAL A 517 -6.45 -32.48 -2.04
N GLY A 518 -6.41 -32.23 -3.35
CA GLY A 518 -7.26 -32.95 -4.29
C GLY A 518 -7.00 -32.63 -5.75
N GLU A 519 -7.80 -33.25 -6.61
CA GLU A 519 -7.77 -33.07 -8.05
C GLU A 519 -9.21 -33.14 -8.59
N ILE A 520 -9.54 -32.25 -9.52
CA ILE A 520 -10.84 -32.18 -10.19
C ILE A 520 -10.61 -32.22 -11.69
N THR A 521 -11.39 -33.03 -12.39
CA THR A 521 -11.40 -33.07 -13.86
C THR A 521 -12.79 -32.71 -14.38
N ASN A 522 -12.87 -31.89 -15.42
CA ASN A 522 -14.15 -31.53 -16.03
C ASN A 522 -14.81 -32.73 -16.74
N ASP A 523 -16.12 -32.65 -16.99
CA ASP A 523 -16.85 -33.66 -17.79
C ASP A 523 -16.58 -33.50 -19.29
N TRP A 524 -15.34 -33.82 -19.70
CA TRP A 524 -14.91 -33.74 -21.09
C TRP A 524 -15.48 -34.89 -21.94
N GLU A 525 -15.84 -36.02 -21.32
CA GLU A 525 -16.39 -37.19 -22.02
C GLU A 525 -17.76 -36.88 -22.63
N SER A 526 -18.67 -36.26 -21.85
CA SER A 526 -19.97 -35.81 -22.37
C SER A 526 -19.82 -34.75 -23.46
N GLN A 527 -18.88 -33.81 -23.29
CA GLN A 527 -18.57 -32.79 -24.31
C GLN A 527 -18.04 -33.42 -25.60
N LEU A 528 -17.23 -34.49 -25.49
CA LEU A 528 -16.72 -35.23 -26.64
C LEU A 528 -17.84 -35.94 -27.39
N ILE A 529 -18.76 -36.59 -26.68
CA ILE A 529 -19.93 -37.23 -27.27
C ILE A 529 -20.74 -36.18 -28.05
N GLN A 530 -21.08 -35.06 -27.42
CA GLN A 530 -21.84 -33.98 -28.04
C GLN A 530 -21.11 -33.39 -29.26
N LYS A 531 -19.79 -33.16 -29.19
CA LYS A 531 -19.01 -32.66 -30.34
C LYS A 531 -19.01 -33.63 -31.51
N ASN A 532 -19.08 -34.93 -31.25
CA ASN A 532 -19.06 -35.97 -32.28
C ASN A 532 -20.46 -36.21 -32.90
N GLU A 533 -21.54 -35.75 -32.28
CA GLU A 533 -22.90 -35.90 -32.82
C GLU A 533 -23.07 -35.16 -34.15
N GLY A 534 -23.28 -35.91 -35.23
CA GLY A 534 -23.49 -35.36 -36.58
C GLY A 534 -22.26 -34.70 -37.22
N ALA A 535 -21.08 -34.82 -36.60
CA ALA A 535 -19.85 -34.24 -37.11
C ALA A 535 -19.25 -35.04 -38.27
N SER A 536 -18.70 -34.36 -39.27
CA SER A 536 -17.92 -34.98 -40.34
C SER A 536 -16.53 -35.44 -39.87
N TRP A 537 -16.05 -34.90 -38.74
CA TRP A 537 -14.82 -35.29 -38.05
C TRP A 537 -15.12 -35.90 -36.68
N MET A 538 -14.80 -37.18 -36.50
CA MET A 538 -14.89 -37.86 -35.20
C MET A 538 -13.60 -37.66 -34.42
N ASN A 539 -13.74 -37.22 -33.18
CA ASN A 539 -12.64 -37.01 -32.26
C ASN A 539 -12.60 -38.15 -31.24
N THR A 540 -11.40 -38.64 -30.95
CA THR A 540 -11.14 -39.56 -29.84
C THR A 540 -10.05 -38.95 -28.97
N ILE A 541 -10.20 -39.13 -27.66
CA ILE A 541 -9.30 -38.60 -26.64
C ILE A 541 -8.91 -39.75 -25.74
N SER A 542 -7.61 -39.89 -25.48
CA SER A 542 -7.06 -40.81 -24.48
C SER A 542 -6.40 -39.98 -23.39
N ASP A 543 -6.97 -40.01 -22.19
CA ASP A 543 -6.40 -39.38 -20.99
C ASP A 543 -5.44 -40.34 -20.28
N GLY A 544 -4.20 -39.91 -20.12
CA GLY A 544 -3.11 -40.64 -19.44
C GLY A 544 -2.81 -40.10 -18.04
N GLY A 545 -3.61 -39.19 -17.48
CA GLY A 545 -3.37 -38.58 -16.18
C GLY A 545 -2.51 -37.31 -16.26
N ASN A 546 -1.30 -37.44 -16.80
CA ASN A 546 -0.38 -36.32 -17.05
C ASN A 546 -0.08 -36.11 -18.53
N SER A 547 -0.88 -36.73 -19.39
CA SER A 547 -0.82 -36.57 -20.83
C SER A 547 -2.19 -36.80 -21.45
N ALA A 548 -2.41 -36.22 -22.62
CA ALA A 548 -3.61 -36.46 -23.40
C ALA A 548 -3.23 -36.66 -24.87
N THR A 549 -3.77 -37.72 -25.48
CA THR A 549 -3.64 -37.95 -26.92
C THR A 549 -4.96 -37.64 -27.60
N PHE A 550 -4.91 -36.81 -28.63
CA PHE A 550 -6.06 -36.39 -29.42
C PHE A 550 -5.93 -36.96 -30.83
N ILE A 551 -6.97 -37.61 -31.33
CA ILE A 551 -7.05 -38.10 -32.70
C ILE A 551 -8.33 -37.59 -33.32
N SER A 552 -8.26 -36.97 -34.48
CA SER A 552 -9.41 -36.57 -35.28
C SER A 552 -9.42 -37.34 -36.60
N THR A 553 -10.53 -38.04 -36.89
CA THR A 553 -10.70 -38.89 -38.07
C THR A 553 -11.92 -38.45 -38.87
N LEU A 554 -11.75 -38.24 -40.17
CA LEU A 554 -12.83 -37.89 -41.07
C LEU A 554 -13.72 -39.12 -41.31
N VAL A 555 -14.99 -39.02 -40.95
CA VAL A 555 -15.96 -40.12 -41.11
C VAL A 555 -16.97 -39.91 -42.22
N VAL A 556 -17.16 -38.66 -42.65
CA VAL A 556 -18.00 -38.28 -43.80
C VAL A 556 -17.26 -37.24 -44.62
N ASP A 557 -17.22 -37.42 -45.94
CA ASP A 557 -16.59 -36.47 -46.86
C ASP A 557 -17.27 -35.09 -46.77
N PRO A 558 -16.56 -34.02 -46.38
CA PRO A 558 -17.15 -32.70 -46.15
C PRO A 558 -17.40 -31.93 -47.46
N GLY A 559 -17.11 -32.53 -48.62
CA GLY A 559 -17.20 -31.88 -49.93
C GLY A 559 -15.92 -31.18 -50.39
N ASP A 560 -14.88 -31.14 -49.56
CA ASP A 560 -13.56 -30.62 -49.94
C ASP A 560 -12.82 -31.58 -50.87
N SER A 561 -12.16 -31.03 -51.89
CA SER A 561 -11.46 -31.83 -52.91
C SER A 561 -10.32 -32.69 -52.35
N TRP A 562 -9.68 -32.23 -51.27
CA TRP A 562 -8.54 -32.88 -50.62
C TRP A 562 -8.93 -33.83 -49.48
N ALA A 563 -10.10 -33.66 -48.86
CA ALA A 563 -10.51 -34.44 -47.70
C ALA A 563 -11.19 -35.76 -48.15
N LYS A 564 -10.72 -36.89 -47.62
CA LYS A 564 -11.25 -38.23 -47.92
C LYS A 564 -11.56 -38.99 -46.64
N GLN A 565 -12.68 -39.70 -46.64
CA GLN A 565 -13.11 -40.54 -45.52
C GLN A 565 -11.97 -41.47 -45.08
N GLY A 566 -11.74 -41.54 -43.76
CA GLY A 566 -10.65 -42.29 -43.14
C GLY A 566 -9.36 -41.50 -42.96
N MET A 567 -9.22 -40.30 -43.55
CA MET A 567 -8.10 -39.42 -43.24
C MET A 567 -8.13 -39.00 -41.76
N SER A 568 -6.96 -38.95 -41.13
CA SER A 568 -6.82 -38.60 -39.72
C SER A 568 -5.61 -37.70 -39.44
N GLN A 569 -5.67 -37.01 -38.30
CA GLN A 569 -4.56 -36.32 -37.66
C GLN A 569 -4.53 -36.65 -36.17
N SER A 570 -3.35 -36.67 -35.58
CA SER A 570 -3.17 -36.93 -34.16
C SER A 570 -2.03 -36.12 -33.55
N GLY A 571 -2.18 -35.84 -32.27
CA GLY A 571 -1.22 -35.08 -31.48
C GLY A 571 -1.34 -35.45 -30.02
N ARG A 572 -0.25 -35.22 -29.29
CA ARG A 572 -0.12 -35.57 -27.88
C ARG A 572 0.35 -34.35 -27.11
N VAL A 573 -0.22 -34.16 -25.94
CA VAL A 573 0.27 -33.18 -24.98
C VAL A 573 0.63 -33.88 -23.68
N GLU A 574 1.65 -33.37 -23.01
CA GLU A 574 2.19 -33.88 -21.75
C GLU A 574 2.49 -32.72 -20.82
N TRP A 575 2.36 -32.97 -19.51
CA TRP A 575 2.75 -32.01 -18.50
C TRP A 575 3.38 -32.71 -17.29
N SER A 576 4.29 -32.01 -16.59
CA SER A 576 4.77 -32.48 -15.29
C SER A 576 3.68 -32.35 -14.24
N LEU A 577 3.68 -33.24 -13.23
CA LEU A 577 2.78 -33.09 -12.09
C LEU A 577 3.12 -31.82 -11.32
N PRO A 578 2.10 -31.02 -10.93
CA PRO A 578 2.34 -29.90 -10.04
C PRO A 578 2.87 -30.34 -8.67
N PRO A 579 3.68 -29.49 -8.00
CA PRO A 579 4.28 -29.81 -6.71
C PRO A 579 3.23 -30.20 -5.67
N GLU A 580 3.52 -31.15 -4.79
CA GLU A 580 2.59 -31.50 -3.70
C GLU A 580 2.47 -30.37 -2.66
N VAL A 581 3.54 -29.58 -2.53
CA VAL A 581 3.63 -28.46 -1.60
C VAL A 581 4.22 -27.27 -2.34
N ILE A 582 3.61 -26.10 -2.19
CA ILE A 582 4.09 -24.84 -2.75
C ILE A 582 4.36 -23.87 -1.60
N VAL A 583 5.58 -23.32 -1.60
CA VAL A 583 6.02 -22.35 -0.60
C VAL A 583 5.57 -20.96 -1.03
N PRO A 584 4.89 -20.19 -0.16
CA PRO A 584 4.53 -18.81 -0.45
C PRO A 584 5.73 -17.96 -0.85
N GLY A 585 5.62 -17.25 -1.98
CA GLY A 585 6.64 -16.35 -2.50
C GLY A 585 7.79 -17.04 -3.24
N GLU A 586 7.91 -18.37 -3.17
CA GLU A 586 8.92 -19.11 -3.95
C GLU A 586 8.35 -19.52 -5.32
N PRO A 587 9.16 -19.46 -6.39
CA PRO A 587 8.75 -19.93 -7.70
C PRO A 587 8.63 -21.45 -7.73
N PHE A 588 7.60 -21.93 -8.43
CA PHE A 588 7.48 -23.32 -8.87
C PHE A 588 7.42 -23.36 -10.39
N SER A 589 7.71 -24.52 -10.97
CA SER A 589 7.71 -24.71 -12.41
C SER A 589 6.93 -25.94 -12.86
N LEU A 590 6.49 -25.92 -14.11
CA LEU A 590 5.87 -27.05 -14.79
C LEU A 590 6.46 -27.20 -16.20
N GLN A 591 6.84 -28.41 -16.57
CA GLN A 591 7.18 -28.73 -17.95
C GLN A 591 5.90 -28.98 -18.73
N LEU A 592 5.72 -28.29 -19.85
CA LEU A 592 4.65 -28.53 -20.81
C LEU A 592 5.24 -29.02 -22.12
N THR A 593 4.57 -29.97 -22.79
CA THR A 593 4.97 -30.44 -24.11
C THR A 593 3.74 -30.67 -24.99
N ALA A 594 3.83 -30.25 -26.24
CA ALA A 594 2.86 -30.54 -27.29
C ALA A 594 3.62 -31.10 -28.51
N SER A 595 3.25 -32.31 -28.92
CA SER A 595 3.88 -33.05 -30.01
C SER A 595 2.87 -33.38 -31.10
N HIS A 596 3.30 -33.24 -32.35
CA HIS A 596 2.54 -33.71 -33.50
C HIS A 596 2.90 -35.17 -33.77
N LEU A 597 1.90 -36.06 -33.79
CA LEU A 597 2.12 -37.49 -33.98
C LEU A 597 1.98 -37.88 -35.46
N SER A 598 0.87 -37.52 -36.09
CA SER A 598 0.62 -37.90 -37.48
C SER A 598 -0.43 -37.01 -38.15
N ARG A 599 -0.35 -36.96 -39.48
CA ARG A 599 -1.42 -36.42 -40.33
C ARG A 599 -1.48 -37.17 -41.65
N SER A 600 -2.68 -37.27 -42.21
CA SER A 600 -2.91 -37.93 -43.50
C SER A 600 -2.74 -36.98 -44.70
N HIS A 601 -2.73 -35.66 -44.48
CA HIS A 601 -2.60 -34.65 -45.53
C HIS A 601 -2.03 -33.33 -45.00
N ASP A 602 -1.30 -32.58 -45.82
CA ASP A 602 -0.63 -31.32 -45.42
C ASP A 602 -1.56 -30.13 -45.13
N ASN A 603 -2.84 -30.25 -45.51
CA ASN A 603 -3.87 -29.24 -45.27
C ASN A 603 -4.48 -29.33 -43.85
N MET A 604 -4.10 -30.33 -43.05
CA MET A 604 -4.62 -30.51 -41.70
C MET A 604 -3.90 -29.62 -40.71
N ALA A 605 -4.62 -28.80 -39.93
CA ALA A 605 -4.02 -27.77 -39.07
C ALA A 605 -3.13 -28.28 -37.92
N GLY A 606 -3.08 -29.58 -37.65
CA GLY A 606 -2.48 -30.15 -36.45
C GLY A 606 -3.44 -30.08 -35.27
N ILE A 607 -3.12 -30.81 -34.20
CA ILE A 607 -4.04 -31.10 -33.11
C ILE A 607 -3.28 -31.25 -31.79
N GLY A 608 -3.87 -30.74 -30.70
CA GLY A 608 -3.27 -30.78 -29.37
C GLY A 608 -2.61 -29.46 -28.98
N SER A 609 -3.11 -28.86 -27.91
CA SER A 609 -2.45 -27.75 -27.21
C SER A 609 -2.57 -27.92 -25.70
N VAL A 610 -1.62 -27.34 -24.97
CA VAL A 610 -1.62 -27.35 -23.51
C VAL A 610 -1.27 -25.97 -22.95
N ILE A 611 -1.96 -25.60 -21.88
CA ILE A 611 -1.70 -24.40 -21.08
C ILE A 611 -1.84 -24.74 -19.60
N ALA A 612 -1.01 -24.13 -18.77
CA ALA A 612 -1.10 -24.17 -17.32
C ALA A 612 -1.51 -22.80 -16.76
N GLN A 613 -2.36 -22.78 -15.75
CA GLN A 613 -2.90 -21.57 -15.14
C GLN A 613 -2.99 -21.71 -13.62
N ILE A 614 -2.83 -20.61 -12.90
CA ILE A 614 -3.22 -20.50 -11.49
C ILE A 614 -4.69 -20.10 -11.47
N ALA A 615 -5.53 -20.89 -10.82
CA ALA A 615 -6.97 -20.69 -10.70
C ALA A 615 -7.34 -20.32 -9.26
N ILE A 616 -8.22 -19.33 -9.10
CA ILE A 616 -8.85 -18.98 -7.83
C ILE A 616 -10.11 -19.84 -7.70
N LEU A 617 -10.26 -20.50 -6.56
CA LEU A 617 -11.36 -21.43 -6.32
C LEU A 617 -12.30 -20.90 -5.23
N ASP A 618 -13.60 -21.09 -5.41
CA ASP A 618 -14.57 -20.97 -4.32
C ASP A 618 -14.58 -22.23 -3.43
N GLU A 619 -15.43 -22.24 -2.39
CA GLU A 619 -15.55 -23.36 -1.45
C GLU A 619 -16.07 -24.66 -2.10
N GLN A 620 -16.80 -24.53 -3.22
CA GLN A 620 -17.31 -25.64 -4.03
C GLN A 620 -16.31 -26.02 -5.14
N ASN A 621 -15.13 -25.40 -5.17
CA ASN A 621 -14.08 -25.54 -6.17
C ASN A 621 -14.44 -25.07 -7.58
N HIS A 622 -15.38 -24.13 -7.72
CA HIS A 622 -15.59 -23.44 -8.98
C HIS A 622 -14.48 -22.42 -9.22
N ILE A 623 -14.08 -22.27 -10.48
CA ILE A 623 -13.05 -21.31 -10.89
C ILE A 623 -13.66 -19.92 -10.98
N LEU A 624 -13.20 -19.01 -10.12
CA LEU A 624 -13.62 -17.60 -10.09
C LEU A 624 -12.77 -16.72 -11.04
N GLY A 625 -11.54 -17.15 -11.31
CA GLY A 625 -10.60 -16.47 -12.22
C GLY A 625 -9.34 -17.30 -12.40
N ALA A 626 -8.62 -17.09 -13.52
CA ALA A 626 -7.40 -17.83 -13.81
C ALA A 626 -6.35 -16.96 -14.52
N THR A 627 -5.07 -17.16 -14.16
CA THR A 627 -3.92 -16.47 -14.75
C THR A 627 -2.96 -17.49 -15.35
N SER A 628 -2.57 -17.31 -16.61
CA SER A 628 -1.69 -18.25 -17.30
C SER A 628 -0.24 -18.17 -16.81
N LEU A 629 0.36 -19.34 -16.59
CA LEU A 629 1.80 -19.47 -16.40
C LEU A 629 2.53 -19.22 -17.72
N LYS A 630 3.77 -18.74 -17.63
CA LYS A 630 4.58 -18.34 -18.79
C LYS A 630 6.01 -18.86 -18.67
N THR A 631 6.67 -19.07 -19.81
CA THR A 631 8.13 -19.19 -19.88
C THR A 631 8.80 -17.84 -19.58
N GLU A 632 10.12 -17.82 -19.41
CA GLU A 632 10.89 -16.56 -19.27
C GLU A 632 10.67 -15.60 -20.45
N GLU A 633 10.46 -16.14 -21.66
CA GLU A 633 10.17 -15.38 -22.87
C GLU A 633 8.68 -15.00 -23.02
N GLY A 634 7.84 -15.31 -22.03
CA GLY A 634 6.44 -14.92 -21.98
C GLY A 634 5.47 -15.86 -22.72
N LEU A 635 5.90 -17.05 -23.15
CA LEU A 635 5.05 -18.03 -23.84
C LEU A 635 4.17 -18.79 -22.85
N SER A 636 2.85 -18.87 -23.10
CA SER A 636 1.89 -19.58 -22.22
C SER A 636 1.15 -20.74 -22.88
N LEU A 637 1.18 -20.85 -24.21
CA LEU A 637 0.47 -21.87 -24.96
C LEU A 637 1.47 -22.70 -25.76
N PHE A 638 1.42 -24.02 -25.58
CA PHE A 638 2.23 -24.98 -26.31
C PHE A 638 1.32 -25.75 -27.27
N ALA A 639 1.66 -25.76 -28.55
CA ALA A 639 0.89 -26.47 -29.56
C ALA A 639 1.82 -26.94 -30.70
N ALA A 640 1.49 -28.07 -31.35
CA ALA A 640 2.19 -28.53 -32.55
C ALA A 640 1.22 -28.48 -33.75
N THR A 641 1.28 -27.40 -34.51
CA THR A 641 0.27 -27.03 -35.52
C THR A 641 0.91 -26.62 -36.84
N SER A 642 0.11 -26.46 -37.90
CA SER A 642 0.59 -25.99 -39.19
C SER A 642 1.28 -24.61 -39.11
N SER A 643 0.88 -23.76 -38.16
CA SER A 643 1.46 -22.42 -37.98
C SER A 643 2.91 -22.42 -37.49
N ASN A 644 3.36 -23.50 -36.83
CA ASN A 644 4.75 -23.67 -36.40
C ASN A 644 5.47 -24.81 -37.13
N GLY A 645 4.97 -25.18 -38.32
CA GLY A 645 5.55 -26.26 -39.11
C GLY A 645 5.43 -27.63 -38.45
N TYR A 646 4.48 -27.82 -37.53
CA TYR A 646 4.25 -29.05 -36.77
C TYR A 646 5.45 -29.45 -35.91
N THR A 647 6.22 -28.45 -35.50
CA THR A 647 7.36 -28.65 -34.62
C THR A 647 6.85 -28.92 -33.21
N ASP A 648 7.34 -29.98 -32.60
CA ASP A 648 7.10 -30.26 -31.19
C ASP A 648 7.55 -29.06 -30.35
N GLN A 649 6.69 -28.63 -29.43
CA GLN A 649 7.00 -27.55 -28.51
C GLN A 649 7.11 -28.11 -27.10
N THR A 650 8.21 -27.79 -26.43
CA THR A 650 8.43 -28.10 -25.04
C THR A 650 8.99 -26.88 -24.33
N GLY A 651 8.55 -26.63 -23.10
CA GLY A 651 9.06 -25.51 -22.32
C GLY A 651 8.60 -25.58 -20.87
N GLU A 652 9.36 -24.90 -20.03
CA GLU A 652 9.10 -24.79 -18.61
C GLU A 652 8.37 -23.48 -18.35
N VAL A 653 7.22 -23.56 -17.68
CA VAL A 653 6.44 -22.39 -17.27
C VAL A 653 6.52 -22.20 -15.76
N PHE A 654 6.59 -20.94 -15.32
CA PHE A 654 6.83 -20.59 -13.93
C PHE A 654 5.59 -19.93 -13.31
N GLY A 655 5.38 -20.21 -12.03
CA GLY A 655 4.35 -19.56 -11.20
C GLY A 655 4.89 -19.24 -9.81
N VAL A 656 4.30 -18.24 -9.18
CA VAL A 656 4.56 -17.86 -7.78
C VAL A 656 3.21 -17.69 -7.09
N LEU A 657 3.01 -18.37 -5.96
CA LEU A 657 1.81 -18.21 -5.14
C LEU A 657 2.16 -17.39 -3.90
N GLY A 658 1.34 -16.40 -3.56
CA GLY A 658 1.46 -15.68 -2.30
C GLY A 658 1.03 -16.54 -1.10
N GLY A 659 1.09 -15.99 0.11
CA GLY A 659 0.48 -16.66 1.27
C GLY A 659 -1.05 -16.60 1.19
N GLY A 660 -1.74 -17.64 1.65
CA GLY A 660 -3.19 -17.70 1.77
C GLY A 660 -3.70 -17.41 3.18
N THR A 661 -4.99 -17.66 3.40
CA THR A 661 -5.62 -17.76 4.73
C THR A 661 -5.74 -19.23 5.11
N GLN A 662 -5.73 -19.59 6.40
CA GLN A 662 -5.84 -21.00 6.79
C GLN A 662 -7.14 -21.61 6.27
N GLY A 663 -7.03 -22.72 5.52
CA GLY A 663 -8.15 -23.36 4.84
C GLY A 663 -8.55 -22.72 3.50
N GLY A 664 -7.91 -21.62 3.10
CA GLY A 664 -8.10 -20.99 1.80
C GLY A 664 -7.70 -21.94 0.66
N ARG A 665 -8.40 -21.86 -0.48
CA ARG A 665 -8.21 -22.77 -1.62
C ARG A 665 -7.80 -22.07 -2.90
N MET A 666 -6.96 -22.77 -3.67
CA MET A 666 -6.59 -22.38 -5.02
C MET A 666 -6.30 -23.59 -5.89
N GLY A 667 -6.15 -23.38 -7.19
CA GLY A 667 -5.94 -24.44 -8.16
C GLY A 667 -4.71 -24.18 -9.05
N ILE A 668 -4.02 -25.24 -9.43
CA ILE A 668 -3.22 -25.24 -10.66
C ILE A 668 -4.05 -25.97 -11.70
N GLN A 669 -4.49 -25.26 -12.73
CA GLN A 669 -5.28 -25.80 -13.82
C GLN A 669 -4.39 -26.12 -15.02
N ILE A 670 -4.50 -27.34 -15.52
CA ILE A 670 -3.98 -27.75 -16.83
C ILE A 670 -5.15 -27.89 -17.79
N SER A 671 -5.09 -27.20 -18.92
CA SER A 671 -6.06 -27.35 -20.01
C SER A 671 -5.37 -27.95 -21.23
N ALA A 672 -5.67 -29.21 -21.51
CA ALA A 672 -5.23 -29.93 -22.70
C ALA A 672 -6.38 -29.94 -23.73
N SER A 673 -6.19 -29.39 -24.93
CA SER A 673 -7.30 -29.14 -25.86
C SER A 673 -7.05 -29.57 -27.30
N ASN A 674 -8.16 -29.87 -28.00
CA ASN A 674 -8.24 -30.05 -29.44
C ASN A 674 -9.40 -29.20 -30.00
N GLY A 675 -9.16 -27.89 -30.12
CA GLY A 675 -9.96 -26.94 -30.93
C GLY A 675 -11.48 -26.95 -30.70
N GLY A 676 -11.96 -27.44 -29.55
CA GLY A 676 -13.38 -27.49 -29.21
C GLY A 676 -13.79 -28.50 -28.13
N VAL A 677 -12.91 -29.42 -27.70
CA VAL A 677 -13.05 -30.16 -26.44
C VAL A 677 -11.71 -30.06 -25.70
N ALA A 678 -11.77 -29.86 -24.39
CA ALA A 678 -10.60 -29.77 -23.53
C ALA A 678 -10.75 -30.65 -22.30
N ILE A 679 -9.70 -31.38 -21.96
CA ILE A 679 -9.51 -31.95 -20.63
C ILE A 679 -8.98 -30.81 -19.75
N GLN A 680 -9.76 -30.43 -18.75
CA GLN A 680 -9.37 -29.45 -17.75
C GLN A 680 -9.19 -30.17 -16.42
N ARG A 681 -7.96 -30.14 -15.91
CA ARG A 681 -7.58 -30.77 -14.66
C ARG A 681 -7.09 -29.72 -13.69
N VAL A 682 -7.74 -29.61 -12.54
CA VAL A 682 -7.43 -28.65 -11.49
C VAL A 682 -6.85 -29.41 -10.30
N TYR A 683 -5.58 -29.19 -10.01
CA TYR A 683 -4.94 -29.66 -8.78
C TYR A 683 -5.27 -28.66 -7.67
N VAL A 684 -6.05 -29.10 -6.68
CA VAL A 684 -6.58 -28.25 -5.61
C VAL A 684 -5.60 -28.19 -4.47
N TYR A 685 -5.27 -26.97 -4.04
CA TYR A 685 -4.40 -26.67 -2.92
C TYR A 685 -5.18 -26.00 -1.81
N GLU A 686 -4.84 -26.35 -0.58
CA GLU A 686 -5.33 -25.70 0.63
C GLU A 686 -4.16 -25.12 1.41
N TYR A 687 -4.32 -23.91 1.93
CA TYR A 687 -3.29 -23.25 2.71
C TYR A 687 -3.36 -23.70 4.17
N GLN A 688 -2.34 -24.41 4.64
CA GLN A 688 -2.35 -25.08 5.94
C GLN A 688 -1.02 -24.89 6.67
N ALA A 689 -1.08 -24.92 8.01
CA ALA A 689 0.08 -24.98 8.88
C ALA A 689 0.75 -26.35 8.75
N GLN A 690 2.08 -26.37 8.64
CA GLN A 690 2.89 -27.60 8.59
C GLN A 690 3.33 -28.08 9.97
#